data_AF-A0A9W8CIV8-F1
#
_entry.id   AF-A0A9W8CIV8-F1
#
_cell.length_a   1.000
_cell.length_b   1.000
_cell.length_c   1.000
_cell.angle_alpha   90.00
_cell.angle_beta   90.00
_cell.angle_gamma   90.00
#
_symmetry.space_group_name_H-M   'P 1'
#
loop_
_entity.id
_entity.type
_entity.pdbx_description
1 polymer ?
#
loop_
_entity_poly.entity_id
_entity_poly.type
_entity_poly.pdbx_seq_one_letter_code
_entity_poly.pdbx_strand_id
1 'polypeptide(L)'
;MQTRSKPDKFVVSRDKEATTHLFPGLFPVGRQAEWSKQNRTLTFSIHPLNSKLALAVAGKLPREKLERDTKVYEQDQRVTICGLAAVPDERLPFISDTHAVFVALQRLVEDPADSADRSAVGIEGILRMSTLYREAMLRQVRVLQEVTNTNEFIEEEIEAFQSMHAIWHLFEIIYLATVAPGLSTSVVPYFMEWLNTNFPAPSAEEGRRIAEAFSTADELVKRDGLWPYLKKLAIRGHVSILANMLEKLAPAKLLSPAAARWATAVSETSRKMPLGSSEETTGSFNARWKRWNEEVKNTATSIGCLLNKDKKSDDDDLALESLFAIAEILRGNVDTISAESELWQDVLGAVMLYSEPTAQAGRLPSLASIIVEQYESSAFTELDRALVALLNHDLPEFLPLCSHIDHWLSAHIADLMEHISIMDICRRVFAVNPREHYILALCETYLGHENLWRIGLDYLGLCKTRSGISVMEEFVMRIPLDSDRKAEQVLRVCNQYGLKNAYDRIHRQLGRQKWQRGRLGAAIDHFAKVADNSSISLICDQLWNEYLGSGKLNFGSVIDGVLAAGLKHDRVQFLSRYRDFHECYRSAEFVQAGKTLLSILVSEIAPPHAVADLLIDSIPLLEGDTLVFSSDDTFELMRCAESLTMSQPSSRISNSSVSIRASSQNGIDRSELSIFNVACSRNLARAFVMS
;
A
#
# COMPACT_ATOMS: atom_id res chain seq x y z
N MET A 1 -40.88 2.66 33.13
CA MET A 1 -40.34 2.15 31.86
C MET A 1 -39.40 3.20 31.29
N GLN A 2 -38.13 3.17 31.71
CA GLN A 2 -37.11 4.12 31.27
C GLN A 2 -36.29 3.46 30.17
N THR A 3 -36.48 3.91 28.93
CA THR A 3 -35.50 3.74 27.86
C THR A 3 -34.33 4.67 28.17
N ARG A 4 -33.34 4.16 28.93
CA ARG A 4 -32.01 4.77 28.97
C ARG A 4 -31.46 4.72 27.55
N SER A 5 -31.43 5.89 26.89
CA SER A 5 -30.61 6.15 25.72
C SER A 5 -29.19 5.69 26.06
N LYS A 6 -28.75 4.58 25.45
CA LYS A 6 -27.34 4.18 25.53
C LYS A 6 -26.54 5.31 24.87
N PRO A 7 -25.50 5.86 25.51
CA PRO A 7 -24.58 6.72 24.79
C PRO A 7 -24.00 5.91 23.63
N ASP A 8 -23.82 6.55 22.48
CA ASP A 8 -23.19 6.01 21.27
C ASP A 8 -21.92 5.24 21.67
N LYS A 9 -22.07 3.91 21.81
CA LYS A 9 -20.96 3.05 22.12
C LYS A 9 -20.21 2.87 20.81
N PHE A 10 -18.98 3.39 20.75
CA PHE A 10 -17.95 2.85 19.87
C PHE A 10 -17.70 1.40 20.32
N VAL A 11 -18.46 0.45 19.78
CA VAL A 11 -18.23 -0.97 20.03
C VAL A 11 -17.43 -1.50 18.87
N VAL A 12 -16.11 -1.31 18.89
CA VAL A 12 -15.23 -2.17 18.08
C VAL A 12 -15.57 -3.60 18.48
N SER A 13 -16.19 -4.31 17.54
CA SER A 13 -16.85 -5.57 17.81
C SER A 13 -15.85 -6.55 18.44
N ARG A 14 -16.29 -7.27 19.47
CA ARG A 14 -15.57 -8.46 19.95
C ARG A 14 -15.43 -9.41 18.78
N ASP A 15 -14.21 -9.84 18.45
CA ASP A 15 -13.85 -10.95 17.54
C ASP A 15 -15.09 -11.66 16.98
N LYS A 16 -15.81 -11.00 16.07
CA LYS A 16 -16.85 -11.68 15.32
C LYS A 16 -16.04 -12.37 14.26
N GLU A 17 -15.78 -13.67 14.42
CA GLU A 17 -15.43 -14.50 13.28
C GLU A 17 -16.53 -14.27 12.24
N ALA A 18 -16.27 -13.37 11.29
CA ALA A 18 -17.22 -12.97 10.27
C ALA A 18 -17.37 -14.18 9.35
N THR A 19 -18.33 -15.03 9.70
CA THR A 19 -18.63 -16.23 8.95
C THR A 19 -19.32 -15.80 7.67
N THR A 20 -18.55 -15.66 6.61
CA THR A 20 -19.09 -15.32 5.29
C THR A 20 -19.72 -16.56 4.66
N HIS A 21 -20.96 -16.41 4.20
CA HIS A 21 -21.68 -17.46 3.50
C HIS A 21 -21.63 -17.23 2.00
N LEU A 22 -21.44 -18.30 1.23
CA LEU A 22 -21.52 -18.24 -0.23
C LEU A 22 -22.94 -17.82 -0.66
N PHE A 23 -23.02 -16.83 -1.54
CA PHE A 23 -24.26 -16.42 -2.16
C PHE A 23 -24.18 -16.60 -3.69
N PRO A 24 -25.10 -17.36 -4.31
CA PRO A 24 -26.14 -18.17 -3.69
C PRO A 24 -25.57 -19.40 -2.96
N GLY A 25 -26.23 -19.81 -1.88
CA GLY A 25 -25.78 -20.94 -1.06
C GLY A 25 -25.87 -22.30 -1.78
N LEU A 26 -24.94 -23.21 -1.47
CA LEU A 26 -24.85 -24.54 -2.09
C LEU A 26 -25.93 -25.52 -1.60
N PHE A 27 -26.45 -25.29 -0.40
CA PHE A 27 -27.56 -26.04 0.20
C PHE A 27 -28.29 -25.13 1.20
N PRO A 28 -29.57 -25.42 1.52
CA PRO A 28 -30.33 -24.65 2.51
C PRO A 28 -29.73 -24.77 3.93
N VAL A 29 -29.81 -23.68 4.70
CA VAL A 29 -29.36 -23.64 6.10
C VAL A 29 -30.02 -24.78 6.89
N GLY A 30 -29.24 -25.47 7.73
CA GLY A 30 -29.70 -26.62 8.53
C GLY A 30 -29.63 -27.99 7.83
N ARG A 31 -29.34 -28.07 6.52
CA ARG A 31 -29.23 -29.34 5.78
C ARG A 31 -27.78 -29.86 5.61
N GLN A 32 -26.86 -29.42 6.47
CA GLN A 32 -25.45 -29.82 6.39
C GLN A 32 -25.25 -31.35 6.54
N ALA A 33 -26.07 -32.00 7.37
CA ALA A 33 -26.04 -33.45 7.52
C ALA A 33 -26.43 -34.18 6.22
N GLU A 34 -27.41 -33.67 5.47
CA GLU A 34 -27.79 -34.21 4.16
C GLU A 34 -26.67 -34.05 3.13
N TRP A 35 -26.06 -32.85 3.08
CA TRP A 35 -24.88 -32.59 2.23
C TRP A 35 -23.72 -33.55 2.55
N SER A 36 -23.41 -33.74 3.84
CA SER A 36 -22.28 -34.57 4.28
C SER A 36 -22.41 -36.04 3.87
N LYS A 37 -23.64 -36.55 3.75
CA LYS A 37 -23.93 -37.93 3.34
C LYS A 37 -23.85 -38.12 1.82
N GLN A 38 -23.89 -37.04 1.04
CA GLN A 38 -23.78 -37.09 -0.42
C GLN A 38 -22.30 -37.15 -0.84
N ASN A 39 -22.05 -37.63 -2.06
CA ASN A 39 -20.73 -37.56 -2.69
C ASN A 39 -20.41 -36.13 -3.16
N ARG A 40 -20.54 -35.13 -2.28
CA ARG A 40 -20.31 -33.71 -2.57
C ARG A 40 -19.36 -33.12 -1.52
N THR A 41 -18.39 -32.36 -1.98
CA THR A 41 -17.46 -31.59 -1.15
C THR A 41 -17.14 -30.28 -1.85
N LEU A 42 -16.59 -29.33 -1.10
CA LEU A 42 -16.00 -28.13 -1.68
C LEU A 42 -14.57 -28.46 -2.15
N THR A 43 -14.22 -27.94 -3.31
CA THR A 43 -12.85 -27.80 -3.75
C THR A 43 -12.59 -26.33 -4.04
N PHE A 44 -11.34 -25.90 -3.94
CA PHE A 44 -10.94 -24.54 -4.22
C PHE A 44 -9.63 -24.47 -4.99
N SER A 45 -9.45 -23.39 -5.75
CA SER A 45 -8.16 -22.98 -6.31
C SER A 45 -7.94 -21.53 -6.00
N ILE A 46 -6.75 -21.21 -5.49
CA ILE A 46 -6.34 -19.82 -5.22
C ILE A 46 -5.94 -19.18 -6.55
N HIS A 47 -6.33 -17.93 -6.76
CA HIS A 47 -5.94 -17.17 -7.92
C HIS A 47 -4.43 -16.87 -7.87
N PRO A 48 -3.65 -17.03 -8.96
CA PRO A 48 -2.18 -16.92 -8.90
C PRO A 48 -1.63 -15.52 -8.54
N LEU A 49 -2.47 -14.48 -8.61
CA LEU A 49 -2.05 -13.07 -8.56
C LEU A 49 -2.76 -12.23 -7.49
N ASN A 50 -3.89 -12.71 -6.98
CA ASN A 50 -4.66 -11.92 -6.03
C ASN A 50 -5.28 -12.84 -5.00
N SER A 51 -5.79 -12.22 -3.93
CA SER A 51 -6.45 -12.91 -2.82
C SER A 51 -7.83 -13.46 -3.20
N LYS A 52 -8.10 -13.71 -4.49
CA LYS A 52 -9.35 -14.35 -4.93
C LYS A 52 -9.20 -15.87 -4.92
N LEU A 53 -10.30 -16.54 -4.64
CA LEU A 53 -10.47 -17.97 -4.55
C LEU A 53 -11.58 -18.38 -5.51
N ALA A 54 -11.31 -19.36 -6.37
CA ALA A 54 -12.35 -20.03 -7.12
C ALA A 54 -12.81 -21.27 -6.34
N LEU A 55 -14.08 -21.31 -5.95
CA LEU A 55 -14.74 -22.40 -5.24
C LEU A 55 -15.65 -23.16 -6.20
N ALA A 56 -15.61 -24.49 -6.12
CA ALA A 56 -16.50 -25.35 -6.88
C ALA A 56 -16.91 -26.56 -6.06
N VAL A 57 -18.02 -27.20 -6.44
CA VAL A 57 -18.42 -28.47 -5.86
C VAL A 57 -17.71 -29.60 -6.59
N ALA A 58 -17.08 -30.50 -5.84
CA ALA A 58 -16.45 -31.70 -6.35
C ALA A 58 -17.02 -32.95 -5.68
N GLY A 59 -16.82 -34.12 -6.32
CA GLY A 59 -17.11 -35.41 -5.71
C GLY A 59 -16.05 -35.80 -4.68
N LYS A 60 -16.46 -36.42 -3.57
CA LYS A 60 -15.51 -37.04 -2.61
C LYS A 60 -14.82 -38.26 -3.22
N LEU A 61 -15.54 -38.96 -4.09
CA LEU A 61 -15.09 -40.12 -4.85
C LEU A 61 -15.22 -39.84 -6.36
N PRO A 62 -14.30 -40.38 -7.18
CA PRO A 62 -14.40 -40.36 -8.64
C PRO A 62 -15.70 -41.01 -9.12
N ARG A 63 -16.25 -40.52 -10.24
CA ARG A 63 -17.53 -41.01 -10.77
C ARG A 63 -17.49 -42.49 -11.12
N GLU A 64 -16.34 -43.01 -11.51
CA GLU A 64 -16.14 -44.42 -11.88
C GLU A 64 -16.32 -45.39 -10.69
N LYS A 65 -16.27 -44.88 -9.45
CA LYS A 65 -16.42 -45.68 -8.22
C LYS A 65 -17.84 -45.63 -7.64
N LEU A 66 -18.77 -44.96 -8.30
CA LEU A 66 -20.15 -44.84 -7.83
C LEU A 66 -21.02 -45.94 -8.46
N GLU A 67 -21.72 -46.70 -7.61
CA GLU A 67 -22.63 -47.78 -8.05
C GLU A 67 -23.93 -47.25 -8.68
N ARG A 68 -24.23 -45.96 -8.57
CA ARG A 68 -25.46 -45.31 -9.07
C ARG A 68 -25.17 -43.89 -9.58
N ASP A 69 -25.97 -43.44 -10.54
CA ASP A 69 -25.97 -42.04 -10.98
C ASP A 69 -26.31 -41.11 -9.80
N THR A 70 -25.32 -40.31 -9.40
CA THR A 70 -25.51 -39.25 -8.40
C THR A 70 -26.34 -38.12 -8.99
N LYS A 71 -27.37 -37.70 -8.26
CA LYS A 71 -28.19 -36.53 -8.61
C LYS A 71 -27.30 -35.28 -8.71
N VAL A 72 -27.23 -34.69 -9.89
CA VAL A 72 -26.50 -33.44 -10.15
C VAL A 72 -27.43 -32.28 -9.89
N TYR A 73 -26.99 -31.33 -9.06
CA TYR A 73 -27.72 -30.10 -8.79
C TYR A 73 -27.20 -28.98 -9.70
N GLU A 74 -28.05 -28.01 -10.04
CA GLU A 74 -27.62 -26.86 -10.86
C GLU A 74 -26.50 -26.07 -10.16
N GLN A 75 -26.54 -26.02 -8.83
CA GLN A 75 -25.50 -25.41 -8.00
C GLN A 75 -24.14 -26.11 -8.14
N ASP A 76 -24.10 -27.40 -8.50
CA ASP A 76 -22.85 -28.15 -8.66
C ASP A 76 -22.10 -27.76 -9.94
N GLN A 77 -22.78 -27.09 -10.88
CA GLN A 77 -22.20 -26.61 -12.14
C GLN A 77 -21.66 -25.17 -12.04
N ARG A 78 -21.75 -24.55 -10.86
CA ARG A 78 -21.34 -23.16 -10.64
C ARG A 78 -19.93 -23.11 -10.04
N VAL A 79 -19.13 -22.17 -10.54
CA VAL A 79 -17.86 -21.78 -9.92
C VAL A 79 -18.09 -20.43 -9.26
N THR A 80 -17.87 -20.34 -7.97
CA THR A 80 -18.01 -19.11 -7.19
C THR A 80 -16.65 -18.49 -6.97
N ILE A 81 -16.50 -17.19 -7.27
CA ILE A 81 -15.26 -16.46 -7.00
C ILE A 81 -15.46 -15.64 -5.72
N CYS A 82 -14.57 -15.83 -4.74
CA CYS A 82 -14.59 -15.13 -3.46
C CYS A 82 -13.27 -14.36 -3.26
N GLY A 83 -13.29 -13.22 -2.58
CA GLY A 83 -12.07 -12.53 -2.13
C GLY A 83 -11.79 -12.87 -0.66
N LEU A 84 -10.56 -13.29 -0.33
CA LEU A 84 -10.11 -13.59 1.04
C LEU A 84 -9.74 -12.32 1.83
N ALA A 85 -9.30 -11.27 1.14
CA ALA A 85 -8.93 -9.97 1.70
C ALA A 85 -9.10 -8.91 0.60
N ALA A 86 -10.34 -8.50 0.35
CA ALA A 86 -10.61 -7.46 -0.64
C ALA A 86 -10.52 -6.10 0.04
N VAL A 87 -9.60 -5.26 -0.42
CA VAL A 87 -9.64 -3.83 -0.08
C VAL A 87 -10.91 -3.26 -0.71
N PRO A 88 -11.82 -2.66 0.07
CA PRO A 88 -13.04 -2.05 -0.46
C PRO A 88 -12.71 -0.90 -1.41
N ASP A 89 -13.51 -0.74 -2.47
CA ASP A 89 -13.32 0.33 -3.46
C ASP A 89 -13.47 1.73 -2.81
N GLU A 90 -14.26 1.81 -1.74
CA GLU A 90 -14.47 3.00 -0.92
C GLU A 90 -13.19 3.52 -0.25
N ARG A 91 -12.18 2.65 -0.07
CA ARG A 91 -10.87 3.02 0.51
C ARG A 91 -9.88 3.54 -0.53
N LEU A 92 -10.15 3.40 -1.84
CA LEU A 92 -9.19 3.80 -2.88
C LEU A 92 -8.75 5.27 -2.80
N PRO A 93 -9.65 6.25 -2.56
CA PRO A 93 -9.24 7.65 -2.41
C PRO A 93 -8.31 7.86 -1.22
N PHE A 94 -8.67 7.29 -0.05
CA PHE A 94 -7.85 7.36 1.16
C PHE A 94 -6.46 6.77 0.94
N ILE A 95 -6.36 5.60 0.29
CA ILE A 95 -5.08 4.94 0.01
C ILE A 95 -4.23 5.78 -0.95
N SER A 96 -4.85 6.37 -1.97
CA SER A 96 -4.15 7.24 -2.93
C SER A 96 -3.61 8.50 -2.25
N ASP A 97 -4.43 9.16 -1.43
CA ASP A 97 -4.03 10.38 -0.71
C ASP A 97 -2.89 10.09 0.28
N THR A 98 -3.03 9.02 1.07
CA THR A 98 -2.04 8.64 2.08
C THR A 98 -0.76 8.07 1.47
N HIS A 99 -0.83 7.42 0.31
CA HIS A 99 0.36 7.03 -0.45
C HIS A 99 1.20 8.25 -0.86
N ALA A 100 0.58 9.36 -1.27
CA ALA A 100 1.31 10.58 -1.59
C ALA A 100 2.04 11.14 -0.35
N VAL A 101 1.39 11.09 0.82
CA VAL A 101 2.01 11.44 2.10
C VAL A 101 3.19 10.50 2.42
N PHE A 102 3.03 9.20 2.23
CA PHE A 102 4.08 8.20 2.45
C PHE A 102 5.31 8.48 1.58
N VAL A 103 5.13 8.65 0.26
CA VAL A 103 6.23 8.96 -0.67
C VAL A 103 6.94 10.25 -0.28
N ALA A 104 6.18 11.29 0.12
CA ALA A 104 6.75 12.54 0.55
C ALA A 104 7.53 12.41 1.87
N LEU A 105 7.07 11.57 2.81
CA LEU A 105 7.78 11.29 4.06
C LEU A 105 9.11 10.57 3.80
N GLN A 106 9.11 9.54 2.94
CA GLN A 106 10.36 8.84 2.58
C GLN A 106 11.37 9.81 1.95
N ARG A 107 10.92 10.71 1.06
CA ARG A 107 11.80 11.74 0.46
C ARG A 107 12.33 12.74 1.48
N LEU A 108 11.49 13.15 2.43
CA LEU A 108 11.88 14.07 3.51
C LEU A 108 13.01 13.47 4.36
N VAL A 109 12.95 12.17 4.63
CA VAL A 109 13.95 11.45 5.43
C VAL A 109 15.20 11.10 4.61
N GLU A 110 15.05 10.81 3.31
CA GLU A 110 16.14 10.40 2.43
C GLU A 110 17.09 11.54 2.01
N ASP A 111 16.65 12.81 2.01
CA ASP A 111 17.47 13.95 1.55
C ASP A 111 18.43 14.45 2.66
N PRO A 112 19.70 13.99 2.68
CA PRO A 112 20.62 14.25 3.78
C PRO A 112 21.43 15.49 3.43
N ALA A 113 20.87 16.67 3.64
CA ALA A 113 21.67 17.90 3.57
C ALA A 113 22.43 18.12 4.89
N ASP A 114 23.60 17.48 4.97
CA ASP A 114 24.91 17.84 5.56
C ASP A 114 25.03 18.80 6.78
N SER A 115 24.01 18.96 7.64
CA SER A 115 24.09 19.89 8.78
C SER A 115 23.55 19.30 10.09
N ALA A 116 24.37 19.41 11.13
CA ALA A 116 24.16 18.90 12.49
C ALA A 116 23.00 19.59 13.27
N ASP A 117 22.31 20.58 12.67
CA ASP A 117 21.25 21.39 13.31
C ASP A 117 19.82 20.80 13.15
N ARG A 118 19.66 19.58 12.61
CA ARG A 118 18.36 19.09 12.08
C ARG A 118 17.46 18.23 12.98
N SER A 119 17.84 17.84 14.20
CA SER A 119 16.96 16.95 15.02
C SER A 119 15.58 17.57 15.30
N ALA A 120 15.52 18.88 15.47
CA ALA A 120 14.29 19.66 15.63
C ALA A 120 13.47 19.80 14.32
N VAL A 121 14.14 20.14 13.22
CA VAL A 121 13.52 20.42 11.91
C VAL A 121 12.97 19.12 11.27
N GLY A 122 13.63 17.99 11.53
CA GLY A 122 13.16 16.66 11.10
C GLY A 122 11.87 16.24 11.81
N ILE A 123 11.80 16.42 13.12
CA ILE A 123 10.62 16.05 13.92
C ILE A 123 9.41 16.94 13.55
N GLU A 124 9.61 18.25 13.32
CA GLU A 124 8.53 19.13 12.86
C GLU A 124 7.99 18.72 11.49
N GLY A 125 8.88 18.35 10.56
CA GLY A 125 8.50 17.81 9.26
C GLY A 125 7.70 16.50 9.38
N ILE A 126 8.17 15.56 10.21
CA ILE A 126 7.48 14.29 10.48
C ILE A 126 6.11 14.53 11.14
N LEU A 127 6.04 15.45 12.11
CA LEU A 127 4.78 15.86 12.75
C LEU A 127 3.79 16.39 11.71
N ARG A 128 4.24 17.24 10.78
CA ARG A 128 3.38 17.72 9.69
C ARG A 128 2.90 16.59 8.77
N MET A 129 3.73 15.59 8.50
CA MET A 129 3.28 14.41 7.74
C MET A 129 2.27 13.58 8.54
N SER A 130 2.49 13.41 9.85
CA SER A 130 1.54 12.78 10.77
C SER A 130 0.19 13.50 10.78
N THR A 131 0.17 14.83 10.82
CA THR A 131 -1.10 15.58 10.77
C THR A 131 -1.85 15.38 9.47
N LEU A 132 -1.14 15.27 8.32
CA LEU A 132 -1.78 14.98 7.03
C LEU A 132 -2.43 13.59 7.00
N TYR A 133 -1.81 12.59 7.61
CA TYR A 133 -2.42 11.27 7.78
C TYR A 133 -3.69 11.34 8.63
N ARG A 134 -3.61 12.04 9.76
CA ARG A 134 -4.73 12.25 10.68
C ARG A 134 -5.91 12.96 9.99
N GLU A 135 -5.63 14.00 9.21
CA GLU A 135 -6.64 14.71 8.40
C GLU A 135 -7.26 13.81 7.32
N ALA A 136 -6.48 12.94 6.68
CA ALA A 136 -6.98 12.00 5.69
C ALA A 136 -7.97 10.98 6.31
N MET A 137 -7.69 10.48 7.53
CA MET A 137 -8.62 9.61 8.26
C MET A 137 -9.94 10.32 8.56
N LEU A 138 -9.89 11.55 9.09
CA LEU A 138 -11.10 12.34 9.37
C LEU A 138 -11.90 12.64 8.10
N ARG A 139 -11.20 12.93 6.99
CA ARG A 139 -11.85 13.12 5.69
C ARG A 139 -12.60 11.87 5.26
N GLN A 140 -11.98 10.70 5.41
CA GLN A 140 -12.61 9.42 5.08
C GLN A 140 -13.85 9.16 5.95
N VAL A 141 -13.78 9.41 7.26
CA VAL A 141 -14.95 9.30 8.16
C VAL A 141 -16.10 10.17 7.68
N ARG A 142 -15.83 11.44 7.32
CA ARG A 142 -16.86 12.35 6.81
C ARG A 142 -17.50 11.85 5.51
N VAL A 143 -16.67 11.38 4.56
CA VAL A 143 -17.15 10.83 3.30
C VAL A 143 -18.06 9.63 3.53
N LEU A 144 -17.70 8.73 4.44
CA LEU A 144 -18.51 7.55 4.78
C LEU A 144 -19.82 7.94 5.49
N GLN A 145 -19.80 8.96 6.34
CA GLN A 145 -21.01 9.47 7.02
C GLN A 145 -22.01 10.16 6.08
N GLU A 146 -21.55 10.69 4.95
CA GLU A 146 -22.41 11.30 3.94
C GLU A 146 -23.17 10.28 3.07
N VAL A 147 -22.84 8.98 3.16
CA VAL A 147 -23.49 7.93 2.39
C VAL A 147 -24.92 7.69 2.91
N THR A 148 -25.92 7.90 2.04
CA THR A 148 -27.34 7.86 2.42
C THR A 148 -27.90 6.47 2.69
N ASN A 149 -27.29 5.42 2.14
CA ASN A 149 -27.67 4.02 2.37
C ASN A 149 -26.62 3.35 3.26
N THR A 150 -26.64 3.67 4.56
CA THR A 150 -25.78 2.99 5.53
C THR A 150 -26.11 1.51 5.63
N ASN A 151 -25.07 0.68 5.63
CA ASN A 151 -25.14 -0.75 5.90
C ASN A 151 -24.15 -1.08 7.03
N GLU A 152 -24.24 -2.30 7.59
CA GLU A 152 -23.35 -2.76 8.68
C GLU A 152 -21.86 -2.56 8.32
N PHE A 153 -21.49 -2.77 7.05
CA PHE A 153 -20.13 -2.56 6.56
C PHE A 153 -19.65 -1.10 6.65
N ILE A 154 -20.47 -0.12 6.25
CA ILE A 154 -20.10 1.32 6.34
C ILE A 154 -19.97 1.73 7.81
N GLU A 155 -20.83 1.22 8.69
CA GLU A 155 -20.75 1.47 10.13
C GLU A 155 -19.45 0.91 10.72
N GLU A 156 -19.09 -0.34 10.40
CA GLU A 156 -17.82 -0.97 10.80
C GLU A 156 -16.59 -0.19 10.26
N GLU A 157 -16.65 0.29 9.01
CA GLU A 157 -15.58 1.11 8.44
C GLU A 157 -15.42 2.45 9.17
N ILE A 158 -16.53 3.14 9.50
CA ILE A 158 -16.50 4.38 10.27
C ILE A 158 -15.85 4.14 11.64
N GLU A 159 -16.24 3.07 12.33
CA GLU A 159 -15.68 2.70 13.64
C GLU A 159 -14.18 2.38 13.54
N ALA A 160 -13.75 1.67 12.49
CA ALA A 160 -12.34 1.36 12.24
C ALA A 160 -11.53 2.66 12.02
N PHE A 161 -11.98 3.56 11.15
CA PHE A 161 -11.27 4.83 10.90
C PHE A 161 -11.26 5.76 12.12
N GLN A 162 -12.32 5.77 12.93
CA GLN A 162 -12.34 6.52 14.19
C GLN A 162 -11.35 5.93 15.21
N SER A 163 -11.26 4.60 15.29
CA SER A 163 -10.27 3.90 16.13
C SER A 163 -8.85 4.20 15.68
N MET A 164 -8.58 4.12 14.37
CA MET A 164 -7.30 4.49 13.76
C MET A 164 -6.93 5.93 14.09
N HIS A 165 -7.87 6.87 13.96
CA HIS A 165 -7.67 8.28 14.27
C HIS A 165 -7.35 8.51 15.76
N ALA A 166 -8.09 7.85 16.67
CA ALA A 166 -7.86 7.96 18.10
C ALA A 166 -6.47 7.46 18.51
N ILE A 167 -6.05 6.31 17.97
CA ILE A 167 -4.72 5.74 18.21
C ILE A 167 -3.64 6.66 17.63
N TRP A 168 -3.79 7.07 16.38
CA TRP A 168 -2.81 7.92 15.69
C TRP A 168 -2.61 9.25 16.39
N HIS A 169 -3.71 9.91 16.78
CA HIS A 169 -3.65 11.18 17.48
C HIS A 169 -2.97 11.05 18.85
N LEU A 170 -3.22 9.98 19.61
CA LEU A 170 -2.53 9.76 20.88
C LEU A 170 -1.03 9.47 20.68
N PHE A 171 -0.68 8.70 19.64
CA PHE A 171 0.72 8.43 19.28
C PHE A 171 1.47 9.73 18.93
N GLU A 172 0.84 10.59 18.13
CA GLU A 172 1.34 11.93 17.78
C GLU A 172 1.60 12.77 19.04
N ILE A 173 0.68 12.75 20.00
CA ILE A 173 0.84 13.50 21.25
C ILE A 173 2.02 12.97 22.08
N ILE A 174 2.12 11.65 22.25
CA ILE A 174 3.12 11.03 23.12
C ILE A 174 4.53 11.13 22.55
N TYR A 175 4.72 10.97 21.24
CA TYR A 175 6.05 10.83 20.64
C TYR A 175 6.48 11.96 19.70
N LEU A 176 5.56 12.79 19.20
CA LEU A 176 5.89 13.87 18.25
C LEU A 176 5.68 15.26 18.87
N ALA A 177 4.47 15.55 19.35
CA ALA A 177 4.08 16.88 19.80
C ALA A 177 4.81 17.34 21.08
N THR A 178 5.08 16.41 22.00
CA THR A 178 5.78 16.70 23.26
C THR A 178 7.31 16.82 23.12
N VAL A 179 7.85 16.42 21.96
CA VAL A 179 9.30 16.45 21.68
C VAL A 179 9.69 17.65 20.81
N ALA A 180 8.74 18.23 20.08
CA ALA A 180 8.97 19.36 19.20
C ALA A 180 9.34 20.65 19.97
N PRO A 181 10.42 21.37 19.58
CA PRO A 181 10.84 22.59 20.29
C PRO A 181 9.79 23.70 20.23
N GLY A 182 9.58 24.39 21.35
CA GLY A 182 8.65 25.52 21.44
C GLY A 182 7.21 25.15 21.79
N LEU A 183 6.87 23.86 21.86
CA LEU A 183 5.59 23.39 22.39
C LEU A 183 5.69 23.13 23.91
N SER A 184 4.53 23.16 24.59
CA SER A 184 4.44 22.88 26.02
C SER A 184 4.92 21.46 26.30
N THR A 185 5.86 21.30 27.25
CA THR A 185 6.31 19.96 27.68
C THR A 185 5.20 19.16 28.37
N SER A 186 4.11 19.81 28.81
CA SER A 186 3.00 19.12 29.46
C SER A 186 2.13 18.41 28.44
N VAL A 187 1.85 17.13 28.67
CA VAL A 187 0.99 16.31 27.81
C VAL A 187 -0.51 16.55 28.08
N VAL A 188 -0.84 17.13 29.23
CA VAL A 188 -2.21 17.33 29.73
C VAL A 188 -3.14 18.09 28.77
N PRO A 189 -2.78 19.29 28.24
CA PRO A 189 -3.68 20.01 27.33
C PRO A 189 -3.97 19.22 26.05
N TYR A 190 -2.94 18.58 25.49
CA TYR A 190 -3.07 17.75 24.29
C TYR A 190 -3.92 16.50 24.55
N PHE A 191 -3.77 15.85 25.70
CA PHE A 191 -4.59 14.71 26.07
C PHE A 191 -6.07 15.09 26.22
N MET A 192 -6.37 16.24 26.85
CA MET A 192 -7.74 16.72 26.97
C MET A 192 -8.34 17.10 25.61
N GLU A 193 -7.54 17.67 24.71
CA GLU A 193 -7.95 17.93 23.33
C GLU A 193 -8.24 16.60 22.59
N TRP A 194 -7.36 15.61 22.74
CA TRP A 194 -7.55 14.26 22.18
C TRP A 194 -8.83 13.61 22.69
N LEU A 195 -9.07 13.66 23.99
CA LEU A 195 -10.24 13.06 24.63
C LEU A 195 -11.55 13.69 24.12
N ASN A 196 -11.57 15.02 24.01
CA ASN A 196 -12.74 15.76 23.58
C ASN A 196 -12.96 15.74 22.05
N THR A 197 -11.92 15.43 21.27
CA THR A 197 -12.01 15.26 19.81
C THR A 197 -12.45 13.85 19.43
N ASN A 198 -11.88 12.83 20.05
CA ASN A 198 -12.12 11.43 19.68
C ASN A 198 -13.34 10.82 20.38
N PHE A 199 -13.60 11.24 21.61
CA PHE A 199 -14.72 10.75 22.42
C PHE A 199 -15.58 11.94 22.87
N PRO A 200 -16.23 12.66 21.95
CA PRO A 200 -16.91 13.91 22.28
C PRO A 200 -18.02 13.69 23.30
N ALA A 201 -17.83 14.22 24.52
CA ALA A 201 -18.81 14.20 25.58
C ALA A 201 -18.57 15.38 26.56
N PRO A 202 -19.62 15.95 27.19
CA PRO A 202 -21.02 15.74 26.85
C PRO A 202 -21.37 16.41 25.51
N SER A 203 -22.41 15.94 24.81
CA SER A 203 -22.66 16.42 23.45
C SER A 203 -23.06 17.90 23.42
N ALA A 204 -22.62 18.65 22.39
CA ALA A 204 -23.00 20.05 22.23
C ALA A 204 -24.51 20.22 22.03
N GLU A 205 -25.16 19.21 21.44
CA GLU A 205 -26.61 19.15 21.26
C GLU A 205 -27.34 18.95 22.60
N GLU A 206 -26.85 18.08 23.48
CA GLU A 206 -27.36 17.94 24.84
C GLU A 206 -27.19 19.25 25.62
N GLY A 207 -26.03 19.90 25.49
CA GLY A 207 -25.80 21.24 26.05
C GLY A 207 -26.78 22.29 25.54
N ARG A 208 -27.06 22.33 24.23
CA ARG A 208 -28.07 23.20 23.64
C ARG A 208 -29.47 22.86 24.12
N ARG A 209 -29.87 21.59 24.17
CA ARG A 209 -31.17 21.18 24.72
C ARG A 209 -31.33 21.60 26.18
N ILE A 210 -30.25 21.55 26.96
CA ILE A 210 -30.15 22.02 28.36
C ILE A 210 -29.97 23.55 28.46
N ALA A 211 -29.75 24.29 27.38
CA ALA A 211 -29.58 25.76 27.40
C ALA A 211 -30.69 26.55 26.66
N GLU A 212 -31.25 26.03 25.56
CA GLU A 212 -32.21 26.68 24.67
C GLU A 212 -33.66 26.58 25.18
N ALA A 213 -33.95 25.59 26.01
CA ALA A 213 -35.31 25.34 26.48
C ALA A 213 -35.72 26.19 27.70
N PHE A 214 -35.08 27.34 27.97
CA PHE A 214 -35.18 28.03 29.27
C PHE A 214 -35.49 29.52 29.14
N SER A 215 -36.48 29.97 29.94
CA SER A 215 -36.70 31.39 30.23
C SER A 215 -36.28 31.77 31.66
N THR A 216 -36.14 30.79 32.58
CA THR A 216 -35.85 31.05 34.00
C THR A 216 -34.88 30.04 34.63
N ALA A 217 -34.18 30.44 35.71
CA ALA A 217 -33.24 29.58 36.45
C ALA A 217 -33.92 28.41 37.19
N ASP A 218 -35.19 28.57 37.58
CA ASP A 218 -35.97 27.55 38.30
C ASP A 218 -36.35 26.36 37.40
N GLU A 219 -36.58 26.59 36.10
CA GLU A 219 -36.84 25.53 35.12
C GLU A 219 -35.59 24.65 34.88
N LEU A 220 -34.41 25.24 35.04
CA LEU A 220 -33.13 24.55 34.84
C LEU A 220 -32.87 23.53 35.96
N VAL A 221 -33.08 23.91 37.22
CA VAL A 221 -32.87 23.02 38.40
C VAL A 221 -33.75 21.77 38.35
N LYS A 222 -34.97 21.88 37.80
CA LYS A 222 -35.93 20.77 37.72
C LYS A 222 -35.63 19.73 36.64
N ARG A 223 -34.64 19.96 35.77
CA ARG A 223 -34.38 19.07 34.65
C ARG A 223 -33.61 17.83 35.05
N ASP A 224 -34.18 16.69 34.69
CA ASP A 224 -33.49 15.41 34.70
C ASP A 224 -32.24 15.49 33.80
N GLY A 225 -31.08 15.14 34.34
CA GLY A 225 -29.81 15.12 33.60
C GLY A 225 -28.94 16.38 33.70
N LEU A 226 -29.42 17.49 34.30
CA LEU A 226 -28.60 18.69 34.51
C LEU A 226 -27.32 18.39 35.30
N TRP A 227 -27.47 17.79 36.49
CA TRP A 227 -26.34 17.54 37.38
C TRP A 227 -25.33 16.55 36.80
N PRO A 228 -25.74 15.39 36.23
CA PRO A 228 -24.83 14.53 35.45
C PRO A 228 -24.08 15.28 34.35
N TYR A 229 -24.75 16.17 33.62
CA TYR A 229 -24.14 16.98 32.57
C TYR A 229 -23.11 17.97 33.13
N LEU A 230 -23.40 18.66 34.25
CA LEU A 230 -22.43 19.56 34.91
C LEU A 230 -21.20 18.81 35.46
N LYS A 231 -21.41 17.62 36.06
CA LYS A 231 -20.32 16.76 36.51
C LYS A 231 -19.46 16.31 35.31
N LYS A 232 -20.09 15.95 34.19
CA LYS A 232 -19.37 15.58 32.96
C LYS A 232 -18.57 16.76 32.39
N LEU A 233 -19.10 17.98 32.40
CA LEU A 233 -18.36 19.18 32.01
C LEU A 233 -17.13 19.41 32.89
N ALA A 234 -17.23 19.16 34.19
CA ALA A 234 -16.09 19.19 35.10
C ALA A 234 -15.06 18.13 34.71
N ILE A 235 -15.44 16.85 34.62
CA ILE A 235 -14.54 15.75 34.25
C ILE A 235 -13.82 16.03 32.91
N ARG A 236 -14.51 16.58 31.93
CA ARG A 236 -13.98 16.85 30.57
C ARG A 236 -13.24 18.18 30.43
N GLY A 237 -13.08 18.93 31.52
CA GLY A 237 -12.31 20.18 31.54
C GLY A 237 -13.00 21.36 30.86
N HIS A 238 -14.31 21.28 30.60
CA HIS A 238 -15.10 22.38 30.03
C HIS A 238 -15.51 23.41 31.12
N VAL A 239 -14.53 23.86 31.90
CA VAL A 239 -14.74 24.67 33.11
C VAL A 239 -15.38 26.03 32.85
N SER A 240 -15.14 26.63 31.68
CA SER A 240 -15.79 27.88 31.28
C SER A 240 -17.30 27.72 31.09
N ILE A 241 -17.71 26.60 30.49
CA ILE A 241 -19.11 26.28 30.23
C ILE A 241 -19.80 25.91 31.55
N LEU A 242 -19.12 25.14 32.40
CA LEU A 242 -19.54 24.81 33.77
C LEU A 242 -19.78 26.08 34.60
N ALA A 243 -18.80 26.99 34.66
CA ALA A 243 -18.90 28.24 35.42
C ALA A 243 -20.10 29.08 34.99
N ASN A 244 -20.30 29.25 33.68
CA ASN A 244 -21.42 30.01 33.13
C ASN A 244 -22.79 29.37 33.46
N MET A 245 -22.89 28.04 33.46
CA MET A 245 -24.15 27.37 33.84
C MET A 245 -24.42 27.44 35.33
N LEU A 246 -23.41 27.28 36.18
CA LEU A 246 -23.55 27.43 37.63
C LEU A 246 -23.94 28.86 38.03
N GLU A 247 -23.39 29.87 37.35
CA GLU A 247 -23.75 31.28 37.56
C GLU A 247 -25.21 31.56 37.20
N LYS A 248 -25.71 30.96 36.11
CA LYS A 248 -27.13 31.03 35.72
C LYS A 248 -28.05 30.28 36.69
N LEU A 249 -27.57 29.24 37.35
CA LEU A 249 -28.31 28.45 38.34
C LEU A 249 -28.40 29.14 39.70
N ALA A 250 -27.37 29.88 40.10
CA ALA A 250 -27.28 30.53 41.40
C ALA A 250 -28.53 31.35 41.84
N PRO A 251 -29.23 32.10 40.96
CA PRO A 251 -30.42 32.86 41.35
C PRO A 251 -31.72 32.02 41.42
N ALA A 252 -31.69 30.71 41.18
CA ALA A 252 -32.88 29.86 41.25
C ALA A 252 -33.44 29.81 42.68
N LYS A 253 -34.75 30.07 42.81
CA LYS A 253 -35.49 30.03 44.09
C LYS A 253 -35.67 28.61 44.60
N LEU A 254 -35.61 27.63 43.70
CA LEU A 254 -35.68 26.20 44.05
C LEU A 254 -34.41 25.66 44.71
N LEU A 255 -33.28 26.39 44.64
CA LEU A 255 -32.07 26.01 45.35
C LEU A 255 -32.16 26.43 46.81
N SER A 256 -31.61 25.61 47.70
CA SER A 256 -31.40 26.03 49.08
C SER A 256 -30.46 27.25 49.12
N PRO A 257 -30.55 28.12 50.15
CA PRO A 257 -29.63 29.25 50.28
C PRO A 257 -28.15 28.81 50.34
N ALA A 258 -27.89 27.61 50.87
CA ALA A 258 -26.56 27.00 50.86
C ALA A 258 -26.14 26.61 49.44
N ALA A 259 -26.99 25.90 48.69
CA ALA A 259 -26.72 25.49 47.32
C ALA A 259 -26.51 26.69 46.38
N ALA A 260 -27.32 27.75 46.49
CA ALA A 260 -27.15 28.98 45.71
C ALA A 260 -25.80 29.68 45.97
N ARG A 261 -25.40 29.78 47.24
CA ARG A 261 -24.08 30.32 47.64
C ARG A 261 -22.94 29.49 47.07
N TRP A 262 -23.02 28.18 47.19
CA TRP A 262 -21.96 27.29 46.71
C TRP A 262 -21.92 27.16 45.19
N ALA A 263 -23.06 27.26 44.50
CA ALA A 263 -23.10 27.38 43.05
C ALA A 263 -22.31 28.60 42.56
N THR A 264 -22.47 29.75 43.24
CA THR A 264 -21.69 30.96 42.96
C THR A 264 -20.20 30.75 43.23
N ALA A 265 -19.83 30.20 44.40
CA ALA A 265 -18.44 29.98 44.78
C ALA A 265 -17.72 28.96 43.86
N VAL A 266 -18.39 27.86 43.51
CA VAL A 266 -17.86 26.85 42.57
C VAL A 266 -17.76 27.44 41.17
N SER A 267 -18.70 28.28 40.73
CA SER A 267 -18.60 29.01 39.46
C SER A 267 -17.36 29.91 39.42
N GLU A 268 -17.15 30.75 40.45
CA GLU A 268 -15.99 31.62 40.55
C GLU A 268 -14.68 30.84 40.55
N THR A 269 -14.62 29.75 41.32
CA THR A 269 -13.43 28.89 41.40
C THR A 269 -13.15 28.20 40.07
N SER A 270 -14.18 27.72 39.38
CA SER A 270 -14.06 27.12 38.04
C SER A 270 -13.53 28.12 37.02
N ARG A 271 -13.98 29.38 37.07
CA ARG A 271 -13.54 30.46 36.17
C ARG A 271 -12.07 30.86 36.41
N LYS A 272 -11.60 30.75 37.66
CA LYS A 272 -10.21 31.03 38.06
C LYS A 272 -9.23 29.89 37.73
N MET A 273 -9.71 28.75 37.21
CA MET A 273 -8.86 27.61 36.91
C MET A 273 -7.70 28.03 35.99
N PRO A 274 -6.44 27.78 36.37
CA PRO A 274 -5.30 28.17 35.56
C PRO A 274 -5.21 27.27 34.34
N LEU A 275 -5.31 27.89 33.17
CA LEU A 275 -4.94 27.29 31.89
C LEU A 275 -3.48 27.68 31.59
N GLY A 276 -2.72 26.74 31.02
CA GLY A 276 -1.35 26.99 30.60
C GLY A 276 -1.31 27.99 29.44
N SER A 277 -0.35 28.92 29.48
CA SER A 277 -0.03 29.80 28.35
C SER A 277 1.33 29.40 27.76
N SER A 278 1.50 29.54 26.45
CA SER A 278 2.76 29.23 25.74
C SER A 278 3.95 30.06 26.23
N GLU A 279 3.70 31.22 26.83
CA GLU A 279 4.73 32.14 27.32
C GLU A 279 5.02 31.99 28.83
N GLU A 280 4.25 31.16 29.55
CA GLU A 280 4.39 31.02 30.99
C GLU A 280 5.39 29.92 31.38
N THR A 281 6.26 30.20 32.35
CA THR A 281 7.15 29.18 32.92
C THR A 281 6.36 28.15 33.74
N THR A 282 6.80 26.90 33.73
CA THR A 282 6.20 25.81 34.52
C THR A 282 6.10 26.16 36.02
N GLY A 283 7.07 26.92 36.55
CA GLY A 283 7.07 27.36 37.95
C GLY A 283 5.96 28.37 38.28
N SER A 284 5.76 29.38 37.41
CA SER A 284 4.68 30.35 37.56
C SER A 284 3.31 29.68 37.49
N PHE A 285 3.14 28.81 36.50
CA PHE A 285 1.91 28.04 36.33
C PHE A 285 1.59 27.19 37.57
N ASN A 286 2.59 26.46 38.08
CA ASN A 286 2.44 25.64 39.29
C ASN A 286 2.07 26.46 40.53
N ALA A 287 2.57 27.69 40.67
CA ALA A 287 2.18 28.56 41.77
C ALA A 287 0.71 28.98 41.68
N ARG A 288 0.24 29.37 40.48
CA ARG A 288 -1.19 29.69 40.24
C ARG A 288 -2.08 28.48 40.51
N TRP A 289 -1.69 27.31 40.01
CA TRP A 289 -2.42 26.06 40.23
C TRP A 289 -2.47 25.65 41.69
N LYS A 290 -1.38 25.73 42.45
CA LYS A 290 -1.39 25.42 43.89
C LYS A 290 -2.37 26.31 44.65
N ARG A 291 -2.35 27.63 44.38
CA ARG A 291 -3.27 28.59 45.00
C ARG A 291 -4.73 28.28 44.67
N TRP A 292 -5.01 27.98 43.40
CA TRP A 292 -6.34 27.59 42.96
C TRP A 292 -6.80 26.28 43.61
N ASN A 293 -5.92 25.27 43.67
CA ASN A 293 -6.21 23.98 44.28
C ASN A 293 -6.51 24.11 45.79
N GLU A 294 -5.82 25.00 46.50
CA GLU A 294 -6.14 25.33 47.90
C GLU A 294 -7.54 25.95 48.04
N GLU A 295 -7.93 26.86 47.14
CA GLU A 295 -9.28 27.46 47.11
C GLU A 295 -10.36 26.40 46.85
N VAL A 296 -10.12 25.48 45.91
CA VAL A 296 -11.01 24.33 45.64
C VAL A 296 -11.11 23.42 46.87
N LYS A 297 -9.99 23.06 47.50
CA LYS A 297 -9.97 22.21 48.73
C LYS A 297 -10.75 22.84 49.87
N ASN A 298 -10.60 24.15 50.08
CA ASN A 298 -11.35 24.88 51.10
C ASN A 298 -12.86 24.88 50.80
N THR A 299 -13.23 25.09 49.53
CA THR A 299 -14.61 25.06 49.05
C THR A 299 -15.23 23.69 49.27
N ALA A 300 -14.57 22.63 48.82
CA ALA A 300 -15.05 21.25 48.96
C ALA A 300 -15.18 20.83 50.43
N THR A 301 -14.18 21.14 51.26
CA THR A 301 -14.22 20.85 52.72
C THR A 301 -15.37 21.57 53.41
N SER A 302 -15.66 22.82 53.01
CA SER A 302 -16.74 23.61 53.59
C SER A 302 -18.12 23.08 53.21
N ILE A 303 -18.30 22.62 51.96
CA ILE A 303 -19.53 21.97 51.51
C ILE A 303 -19.71 20.63 52.24
N GLY A 304 -18.67 19.79 52.31
CA GLY A 304 -18.70 18.50 53.00
C GLY A 304 -19.02 18.63 54.50
N CYS A 305 -18.52 19.67 55.17
CA CYS A 305 -18.87 19.97 56.56
C CYS A 305 -20.36 20.27 56.77
N LEU A 306 -21.04 20.84 55.77
CA LEU A 306 -22.48 21.13 55.83
C LEU A 306 -23.30 19.85 55.62
N LEU A 307 -22.96 19.07 54.59
CA LEU A 307 -23.61 17.79 54.32
C LEU A 307 -23.51 16.82 55.52
N ASN A 308 -22.37 16.79 56.22
CA ASN A 308 -22.22 15.96 57.42
C ASN A 308 -23.06 16.43 58.63
N LYS A 309 -23.45 17.72 58.68
CA LYS A 309 -24.33 18.26 59.73
C LYS A 309 -25.81 18.00 59.41
N ASP A 310 -26.17 17.99 58.14
CA ASP A 310 -27.56 17.87 57.65
C ASP A 310 -28.02 16.41 57.46
N LYS A 311 -27.15 15.40 57.56
CA LYS A 311 -27.51 13.95 57.64
C LYS A 311 -28.47 13.57 58.80
N LYS A 312 -28.92 14.53 59.60
CA LYS A 312 -29.91 14.39 60.68
C LYS A 312 -31.32 14.87 60.30
N SER A 313 -31.51 15.43 59.11
CA SER A 313 -32.81 15.82 58.55
C SER A 313 -33.15 14.99 57.31
N ASP A 314 -34.39 14.49 57.21
CA ASP A 314 -34.90 13.59 56.14
C ASP A 314 -35.01 14.23 54.73
N ASP A 315 -34.47 15.43 54.51
CA ASP A 315 -34.57 16.16 53.23
C ASP A 315 -33.17 16.25 52.58
N ASP A 316 -32.85 15.31 51.69
CA ASP A 316 -31.58 15.26 50.98
C ASP A 316 -31.52 16.40 49.93
N ASP A 317 -30.68 17.41 50.16
CA ASP A 317 -30.42 18.49 49.19
C ASP A 317 -29.53 17.96 48.04
N LEU A 318 -30.16 17.31 47.06
CA LEU A 318 -29.51 16.74 45.87
C LEU A 318 -28.65 17.75 45.09
N ALA A 319 -29.02 19.03 45.12
CA ALA A 319 -28.26 20.09 44.46
C ALA A 319 -26.95 20.36 45.21
N LEU A 320 -26.99 20.40 46.55
CA LEU A 320 -25.80 20.55 47.38
C LEU A 320 -24.87 19.33 47.29
N GLU A 321 -25.41 18.12 47.23
CA GLU A 321 -24.62 16.90 46.98
C GLU A 321 -23.95 16.91 45.60
N SER A 322 -24.66 17.36 44.57
CA SER A 322 -24.10 17.47 43.23
C SER A 322 -23.03 18.56 43.13
N LEU A 323 -23.20 19.69 43.83
CA LEU A 323 -22.18 20.72 43.96
C LEU A 323 -20.94 20.23 44.73
N PHE A 324 -21.15 19.41 45.77
CA PHE A 324 -20.06 18.75 46.48
C PHE A 324 -19.28 17.81 45.55
N ALA A 325 -19.98 16.97 44.77
CA ALA A 325 -19.35 16.08 43.80
C ALA A 325 -18.54 16.88 42.75
N ILE A 326 -19.08 17.99 42.23
CA ILE A 326 -18.34 18.88 41.31
C ILE A 326 -17.10 19.46 41.99
N ALA A 327 -17.21 19.93 43.24
CA ALA A 327 -16.06 20.46 43.99
C ALA A 327 -14.99 19.38 44.26
N GLU A 328 -15.40 18.15 44.56
CA GLU A 328 -14.50 17.00 44.74
C GLU A 328 -13.83 16.58 43.43
N ILE A 329 -14.52 16.65 42.29
CA ILE A 329 -13.94 16.44 40.95
C ILE A 329 -12.87 17.51 40.68
N LEU A 330 -13.18 18.79 40.87
CA LEU A 330 -12.22 19.89 40.70
C LEU A 330 -11.02 19.78 41.64
N ARG A 331 -11.21 19.14 42.82
CA ARG A 331 -10.14 18.86 43.79
C ARG A 331 -9.18 17.76 43.31
N GLY A 332 -9.57 16.99 42.29
CA GLY A 332 -8.85 15.81 41.84
C GLY A 332 -9.10 14.57 42.70
N ASN A 333 -10.27 14.44 43.34
CA ASN A 333 -10.61 13.21 44.08
C ASN A 333 -10.87 12.04 43.11
N VAL A 334 -9.94 11.09 43.05
CA VAL A 334 -10.00 9.92 42.15
C VAL A 334 -11.29 9.11 42.38
N ASP A 335 -11.69 8.87 43.63
CA ASP A 335 -12.85 8.04 43.94
C ASP A 335 -14.15 8.66 43.41
N THR A 336 -14.29 9.98 43.55
CA THR A 336 -15.45 10.71 43.03
C THR A 336 -15.44 10.76 41.50
N ILE A 337 -14.27 10.94 40.89
CA ILE A 337 -14.14 10.97 39.43
C ILE A 337 -14.49 9.59 38.84
N SER A 338 -13.97 8.50 39.41
CA SER A 338 -14.26 7.13 38.98
C SER A 338 -15.73 6.75 39.20
N ALA A 339 -16.36 7.22 40.28
CA ALA A 339 -17.78 6.95 40.55
C ALA A 339 -18.73 7.63 39.53
N GLU A 340 -18.33 8.78 38.98
CA GLU A 340 -19.15 9.59 38.06
C GLU A 340 -18.79 9.34 36.58
N SER A 341 -17.81 8.47 36.28
CA SER A 341 -17.36 8.17 34.92
C SER A 341 -17.38 6.67 34.60
N GLU A 342 -17.99 6.32 33.46
CA GLU A 342 -17.95 4.97 32.91
C GLU A 342 -16.67 4.68 32.09
N LEU A 343 -15.99 5.74 31.63
CA LEU A 343 -14.83 5.65 30.73
C LEU A 343 -13.53 5.86 31.52
N TRP A 344 -12.55 4.97 31.34
CA TRP A 344 -11.25 5.09 31.98
C TRP A 344 -10.46 6.32 31.47
N GLN A 345 -10.68 6.70 30.20
CA GLN A 345 -10.04 7.85 29.56
C GLN A 345 -10.43 9.17 30.24
N ASP A 346 -11.70 9.27 30.67
CA ASP A 346 -12.23 10.41 31.40
C ASP A 346 -11.60 10.56 32.77
N VAL A 347 -11.42 9.44 33.48
CA VAL A 347 -10.77 9.43 34.79
C VAL A 347 -9.31 9.85 34.66
N LEU A 348 -8.58 9.27 33.69
CA LEU A 348 -7.19 9.64 33.42
C LEU A 348 -7.05 11.12 33.06
N GLY A 349 -7.89 11.63 32.16
CA GLY A 349 -7.90 13.03 31.77
C GLY A 349 -8.17 13.97 32.95
N ALA A 350 -9.20 13.69 33.75
CA ALA A 350 -9.55 14.50 34.91
C ALA A 350 -8.48 14.46 36.01
N VAL A 351 -7.88 13.29 36.28
CA VAL A 351 -6.79 13.15 37.26
C VAL A 351 -5.56 13.94 36.79
N MET A 352 -5.18 13.84 35.53
CA MET A 352 -4.08 14.63 34.96
C MET A 352 -4.38 16.13 35.03
N LEU A 353 -5.59 16.54 34.70
CA LEU A 353 -6.01 17.94 34.68
C LEU A 353 -6.03 18.57 36.08
N TYR A 354 -6.53 17.84 37.08
CA TYR A 354 -6.77 18.39 38.42
C TYR A 354 -5.70 18.04 39.45
N SER A 355 -4.93 16.97 39.26
CA SER A 355 -3.91 16.51 40.22
C SER A 355 -2.48 16.74 39.73
N GLU A 356 -2.19 16.52 38.44
CA GLU A 356 -0.84 16.63 37.87
C GLU A 356 -0.81 17.42 36.54
N PRO A 357 -1.16 18.73 36.53
CA PRO A 357 -1.34 19.51 35.29
C PRO A 357 -0.06 19.76 34.48
N THR A 358 1.11 19.48 35.07
CA THR A 358 2.42 19.56 34.42
C THR A 358 3.01 18.19 34.10
N ALA A 359 2.19 17.12 34.12
CA ALA A 359 2.64 15.78 33.76
C ALA A 359 3.21 15.76 32.34
N GLN A 360 4.35 15.10 32.18
CA GLN A 360 4.98 14.82 30.89
C GLN A 360 4.63 13.41 30.43
N ALA A 361 4.86 13.09 29.16
CA ALA A 361 4.54 11.79 28.56
C ALA A 361 5.08 10.59 29.40
N GLY A 362 6.30 10.68 29.94
CA GLY A 362 6.88 9.61 30.75
C GLY A 362 6.18 9.33 32.10
N ARG A 363 5.25 10.18 32.56
CA ARG A 363 4.42 9.91 33.75
C ARG A 363 3.15 9.14 33.43
N LEU A 364 2.75 9.08 32.16
CA LEU A 364 1.53 8.39 31.71
C LEU A 364 1.45 6.92 32.15
N PRO A 365 2.51 6.09 32.04
CA PRO A 365 2.40 4.67 32.43
C PRO A 365 2.03 4.48 33.91
N SER A 366 2.60 5.29 34.80
CA SER A 366 2.32 5.20 36.22
C SER A 366 0.91 5.67 36.59
N LEU A 367 0.35 6.63 35.84
CA LEU A 367 -1.02 7.10 36.07
C LEU A 367 -2.04 6.16 35.43
N ALA A 368 -1.76 5.69 34.21
CA ALA A 368 -2.64 4.79 33.47
C ALA A 368 -2.80 3.45 34.19
N SER A 369 -1.72 2.82 34.67
CA SER A 369 -1.78 1.54 35.40
C SER A 369 -2.73 1.59 36.61
N ILE A 370 -2.60 2.62 37.47
CA ILE A 370 -3.44 2.78 38.67
C ILE A 370 -4.93 2.91 38.32
N ILE A 371 -5.25 3.61 37.23
CA ILE A 371 -6.63 3.89 36.82
C ILE A 371 -7.22 2.69 36.09
N VAL A 372 -6.46 2.09 35.18
CA VAL A 372 -6.89 0.93 34.38
C VAL A 372 -7.14 -0.30 35.25
N GLU A 373 -6.38 -0.50 36.33
CA GLU A 373 -6.61 -1.58 37.31
C GLU A 373 -7.99 -1.51 37.98
N GLN A 374 -8.65 -0.34 38.00
CA GLN A 374 -10.01 -0.18 38.54
C GLN A 374 -11.10 -0.70 37.60
N TYR A 375 -10.77 -0.96 36.34
CA TYR A 375 -11.70 -1.42 35.32
C TYR A 375 -11.45 -2.89 34.96
N GLU A 376 -12.52 -3.63 34.69
CA GLU A 376 -12.40 -5.04 34.28
C GLU A 376 -11.80 -5.15 32.88
N SER A 377 -10.60 -5.73 32.75
CA SER A 377 -9.91 -5.89 31.46
C SER A 377 -10.70 -6.73 30.43
N SER A 378 -11.66 -7.54 30.89
CA SER A 378 -12.57 -8.33 30.04
C SER A 378 -13.58 -7.47 29.27
N ALA A 379 -13.79 -6.22 29.69
CA ALA A 379 -14.67 -5.26 29.04
C ALA A 379 -13.97 -4.44 27.94
N PHE A 380 -12.64 -4.52 27.85
CA PHE A 380 -11.87 -3.67 26.94
C PHE A 380 -12.02 -4.12 25.49
N THR A 381 -12.33 -3.15 24.63
CA THR A 381 -12.29 -3.29 23.18
C THR A 381 -10.84 -3.40 22.68
N GLU A 382 -10.65 -3.75 21.41
CA GLU A 382 -9.31 -3.74 20.80
C GLU A 382 -8.67 -2.34 20.82
N LEU A 383 -9.49 -1.30 20.59
CA LEU A 383 -9.08 0.09 20.71
C LEU A 383 -8.59 0.39 22.14
N ASP A 384 -9.33 0.00 23.17
CA ASP A 384 -8.91 0.24 24.56
C ASP A 384 -7.56 -0.43 24.86
N ARG A 385 -7.38 -1.68 24.43
CA ARG A 385 -6.10 -2.40 24.60
C ARG A 385 -4.96 -1.69 23.90
N ALA A 386 -5.17 -1.24 22.66
CA ALA A 386 -4.16 -0.50 21.90
C ALA A 386 -3.79 0.83 22.57
N LEU A 387 -4.79 1.59 23.03
CA LEU A 387 -4.56 2.86 23.74
C LEU A 387 -3.83 2.65 25.07
N VAL A 388 -4.17 1.61 25.83
CA VAL A 388 -3.51 1.30 27.10
C VAL A 388 -2.06 0.85 26.88
N ALA A 389 -1.81 -0.02 25.89
CA ALA A 389 -0.44 -0.43 25.52
C ALA A 389 0.40 0.80 25.13
N LEU A 390 -0.19 1.71 24.34
CA LEU A 390 0.46 2.96 23.93
C LEU A 390 0.78 3.88 25.13
N LEU A 391 -0.16 4.06 26.06
CA LEU A 391 0.05 4.85 27.29
C LEU A 391 1.13 4.27 28.21
N ASN A 392 1.27 2.95 28.23
CA ASN A 392 2.30 2.24 28.99
C ASN A 392 3.65 2.20 28.27
N HIS A 393 3.75 2.74 27.05
CA HIS A 393 4.91 2.62 26.16
C HIS A 393 5.28 1.17 25.80
N ASP A 394 4.33 0.23 25.87
CA ASP A 394 4.52 -1.17 25.43
C ASP A 394 4.31 -1.28 23.92
N LEU A 395 5.30 -0.78 23.18
CA LEU A 395 5.30 -0.78 21.71
C LEU A 395 5.26 -2.20 21.10
N PRO A 396 5.91 -3.23 21.68
CA PRO A 396 5.79 -4.61 21.23
C PRO A 396 4.37 -5.20 21.32
N GLU A 397 3.60 -4.89 22.35
CA GLU A 397 2.19 -5.29 22.43
C GLU A 397 1.27 -4.41 21.56
N PHE A 398 1.59 -3.11 21.47
CA PHE A 398 0.81 -2.13 20.73
C PHE A 398 0.72 -2.41 19.22
N LEU A 399 1.83 -2.73 18.55
CA LEU A 399 1.85 -2.91 17.09
C LEU A 399 0.95 -4.07 16.59
N PRO A 400 0.96 -5.27 17.22
CA PRO A 400 0.00 -6.33 16.90
C PRO A 400 -1.46 -5.89 17.07
N LEU A 401 -1.78 -5.14 18.14
CA LEU A 401 -3.13 -4.62 18.35
C LEU A 401 -3.55 -3.64 17.26
N CYS A 402 -2.65 -2.76 16.79
CA CYS A 402 -2.91 -1.93 15.62
C CYS A 402 -3.17 -2.76 14.36
N SER A 403 -2.49 -3.89 14.20
CA SER A 403 -2.66 -4.78 13.03
C SER A 403 -4.00 -5.50 13.02
N HIS A 404 -4.57 -5.83 14.19
CA HIS A 404 -5.92 -6.40 14.28
C HIS A 404 -6.98 -5.38 13.89
N ILE A 405 -6.79 -4.10 14.25
CA ILE A 405 -7.68 -3.01 13.84
C ILE A 405 -7.53 -2.75 12.33
N ASP A 406 -6.31 -2.48 11.86
CA ASP A 406 -6.06 -2.26 10.44
C ASP A 406 -4.57 -2.42 10.03
N HIS A 407 -4.33 -3.11 8.91
CA HIS A 407 -2.97 -3.27 8.37
C HIS A 407 -2.34 -1.93 7.93
N TRP A 408 -3.15 -0.97 7.45
CA TRP A 408 -2.65 0.37 7.12
C TRP A 408 -2.11 1.06 8.38
N LEU A 409 -2.82 0.95 9.50
CA LEU A 409 -2.46 1.62 10.76
C LEU A 409 -1.12 1.10 11.27
N SER A 410 -0.99 -0.21 11.41
CA SER A 410 0.25 -0.85 11.89
C SER A 410 1.44 -0.57 10.98
N ALA A 411 1.28 -0.64 9.64
CA ALA A 411 2.36 -0.36 8.70
C ALA A 411 2.86 1.08 8.78
N HIS A 412 1.95 2.05 8.83
CA HIS A 412 2.31 3.47 8.84
C HIS A 412 2.83 3.95 10.20
N ILE A 413 2.28 3.43 11.31
CA ILE A 413 2.84 3.67 12.65
C ILE A 413 4.25 3.06 12.72
N ALA A 414 4.44 1.84 12.25
CA ALA A 414 5.75 1.20 12.26
C ALA A 414 6.77 1.97 11.39
N ASP A 415 6.34 2.53 10.25
CA ASP A 415 7.18 3.42 9.44
C ASP A 415 7.56 4.70 10.19
N LEU A 416 6.59 5.39 10.81
CA LEU A 416 6.87 6.58 11.63
C LEU A 416 7.83 6.27 12.79
N MET A 417 7.62 5.16 13.49
CA MET A 417 8.45 4.70 14.60
C MET A 417 9.91 4.48 14.20
N GLU A 418 10.16 4.01 12.97
CA GLU A 418 11.52 3.89 12.42
C GLU A 418 12.14 5.26 12.21
N HIS A 419 11.41 6.21 11.60
CA HIS A 419 11.93 7.56 11.33
C HIS A 419 12.21 8.37 12.59
N ILE A 420 11.45 8.17 13.67
CA ILE A 420 11.71 8.78 14.98
C ILE A 420 12.65 7.95 15.88
N SER A 421 13.22 6.86 15.35
CA SER A 421 14.22 6.02 16.04
C SER A 421 13.74 5.36 17.35
N ILE A 422 12.45 5.04 17.47
CA ILE A 422 11.91 4.27 18.63
C ILE A 422 11.67 2.79 18.31
N MET A 423 11.84 2.38 17.05
CA MET A 423 11.62 1.00 16.59
C MET A 423 12.58 -0.02 17.23
N ASP A 424 13.72 0.41 17.74
CA ASP A 424 14.70 -0.46 18.40
C ASP A 424 14.14 -1.20 19.62
N ILE A 425 13.11 -0.66 20.27
CA ILE A 425 12.41 -1.31 21.39
C ILE A 425 11.74 -2.59 20.89
N CYS A 426 11.03 -2.51 19.76
CA CYS A 426 10.36 -3.63 19.12
C CYS A 426 11.36 -4.67 18.59
N ARG A 427 12.48 -4.23 18.00
CA ARG A 427 13.52 -5.13 17.44
C ARG A 427 14.13 -6.10 18.46
N ARG A 428 14.04 -5.80 19.76
CA ARG A 428 14.52 -6.70 20.83
C ARG A 428 13.57 -7.85 21.12
N VAL A 429 12.30 -7.71 20.76
CA VAL A 429 11.23 -8.68 21.06
C VAL A 429 10.86 -9.46 19.80
N PHE A 430 10.74 -8.80 18.66
CA PHE A 430 10.39 -9.45 17.40
C PHE A 430 11.58 -10.18 16.78
N ALA A 431 11.33 -11.39 16.25
CA ALA A 431 12.33 -12.17 15.52
C ALA A 431 12.62 -11.65 14.10
N VAL A 432 11.68 -10.89 13.54
CA VAL A 432 11.76 -10.28 12.20
C VAL A 432 11.78 -8.77 12.36
N ASN A 433 12.30 -8.04 11.37
CA ASN A 433 12.22 -6.59 11.37
C ASN A 433 10.72 -6.15 11.40
N PRO A 434 10.26 -5.49 12.47
CA PRO A 434 8.85 -5.16 12.67
C PRO A 434 8.31 -4.21 11.58
N ARG A 435 9.08 -3.19 11.19
CA ARG A 435 8.67 -2.27 10.10
C ARG A 435 8.45 -3.05 8.79
N GLU A 436 9.39 -3.90 8.45
CA GLU A 436 9.32 -4.73 7.24
C GLU A 436 8.11 -5.66 7.27
N HIS A 437 7.86 -6.31 8.42
CA HIS A 437 6.74 -7.23 8.60
C HIS A 437 5.38 -6.56 8.33
N TYR A 438 5.10 -5.42 8.96
CA TYR A 438 3.80 -4.75 8.82
C TYR A 438 3.63 -4.13 7.43
N ILE A 439 4.69 -3.60 6.82
CA ILE A 439 4.61 -3.08 5.44
C ILE A 439 4.37 -4.20 4.45
N LEU A 440 5.02 -5.36 4.62
CA LEU A 440 4.74 -6.55 3.79
C LEU A 440 3.29 -6.99 3.92
N ALA A 441 2.76 -7.07 5.15
CA ALA A 441 1.36 -7.43 5.38
C ALA A 441 0.39 -6.47 4.68
N LEU A 442 0.67 -5.16 4.73
CA LEU A 442 -0.10 -4.17 3.97
C LEU A 442 0.04 -4.39 2.46
N CYS A 443 1.25 -4.56 1.95
CA CYS A 443 1.51 -4.77 0.53
C CYS A 443 0.83 -6.03 -0.01
N GLU A 444 0.78 -7.13 0.73
CA GLU A 444 0.05 -8.34 0.33
C GLU A 444 -1.42 -8.05 0.02
N THR A 445 -2.07 -7.18 0.79
CA THR A 445 -3.45 -6.74 0.50
C THR A 445 -3.54 -5.89 -0.77
N TYR A 446 -2.58 -4.99 -1.01
CA TYR A 446 -2.59 -4.06 -2.16
C TYR A 446 -2.20 -4.72 -3.47
N LEU A 447 -1.24 -5.64 -3.43
CA LEU A 447 -0.77 -6.39 -4.60
C LEU A 447 -1.87 -7.27 -5.19
N GLY A 448 -2.81 -7.74 -4.35
CA GLY A 448 -3.98 -8.47 -4.82
C GLY A 448 -5.04 -7.59 -5.51
N HIS A 449 -4.99 -6.27 -5.37
CA HIS A 449 -5.99 -5.37 -5.93
C HIS A 449 -5.58 -4.82 -7.30
N GLU A 450 -6.50 -4.84 -8.27
CA GLU A 450 -6.24 -4.49 -9.68
C GLU A 450 -5.73 -3.05 -9.87
N ASN A 451 -6.21 -2.13 -9.02
CA ASN A 451 -5.86 -0.70 -9.10
C ASN A 451 -4.75 -0.29 -8.11
N LEU A 452 -4.41 -1.12 -7.13
CA LEU A 452 -3.47 -0.75 -6.06
C LEU A 452 -2.10 -1.42 -6.17
N TRP A 453 -1.92 -2.43 -7.03
CA TRP A 453 -0.63 -3.13 -7.12
C TRP A 453 0.57 -2.20 -7.31
N ARG A 454 0.41 -1.08 -8.06
CA ARG A 454 1.48 -0.09 -8.23
C ARG A 454 1.86 0.59 -6.93
N ILE A 455 0.85 1.00 -6.16
CA ILE A 455 1.03 1.56 -4.82
C ILE A 455 1.72 0.52 -3.93
N GLY A 456 1.26 -0.74 -3.96
CA GLY A 456 1.89 -1.83 -3.22
C GLY A 456 3.37 -2.03 -3.56
N LEU A 457 3.76 -1.97 -4.84
CA LEU A 457 5.17 -2.04 -5.26
C LEU A 457 5.96 -0.80 -4.82
N ASP A 458 5.33 0.38 -4.80
CA ASP A 458 5.97 1.61 -4.31
C ASP A 458 6.29 1.52 -2.80
N TYR A 459 5.37 0.99 -1.98
CA TYR A 459 5.66 0.70 -0.57
C TYR A 459 6.86 -0.25 -0.41
N LEU A 460 6.89 -1.37 -1.15
CA LEU A 460 8.00 -2.34 -1.09
C LEU A 460 9.33 -1.72 -1.52
N GLY A 461 9.33 -0.99 -2.63
CA GLY A 461 10.52 -0.39 -3.22
C GLY A 461 11.12 0.72 -2.36
N LEU A 462 10.27 1.58 -1.78
CA LEU A 462 10.70 2.67 -0.90
C LEU A 462 11.15 2.20 0.48
N CYS A 463 10.68 1.04 0.94
CA CYS A 463 11.20 0.44 2.17
C CYS A 463 12.64 -0.05 2.05
N LYS A 464 13.12 -0.26 0.81
CA LYS A 464 14.50 -0.68 0.47
C LYS A 464 14.96 -1.94 1.20
N THR A 465 14.03 -2.80 1.62
CA THR A 465 14.36 -4.05 2.29
C THR A 465 14.64 -5.15 1.26
N ARG A 466 15.53 -6.08 1.62
CA ARG A 466 15.91 -7.18 0.72
C ARG A 466 14.72 -8.10 0.43
N SER A 467 13.88 -8.38 1.44
CA SER A 467 12.71 -9.24 1.21
C SER A 467 11.68 -8.52 0.34
N GLY A 468 11.46 -7.22 0.53
CA GLY A 468 10.54 -6.43 -0.28
C GLY A 468 10.93 -6.40 -1.75
N ILE A 469 12.22 -6.24 -2.05
CA ILE A 469 12.74 -6.34 -3.43
C ILE A 469 12.50 -7.74 -4.01
N SER A 470 12.75 -8.80 -3.23
CA SER A 470 12.52 -10.18 -3.68
C SER A 470 11.05 -10.45 -3.99
N VAL A 471 10.13 -10.00 -3.11
CA VAL A 471 8.68 -10.13 -3.31
C VAL A 471 8.24 -9.35 -4.56
N MET A 472 8.79 -8.15 -4.74
CA MET A 472 8.53 -7.31 -5.91
C MET A 472 8.98 -7.99 -7.21
N GLU A 473 10.19 -8.55 -7.26
CA GLU A 473 10.68 -9.31 -8.42
C GLU A 473 9.75 -10.48 -8.75
N GLU A 474 9.36 -11.25 -7.74
CA GLU A 474 8.47 -12.40 -7.91
C GLU A 474 7.08 -12.00 -8.42
N PHE A 475 6.49 -10.94 -7.84
CA PHE A 475 5.18 -10.45 -8.22
C PHE A 475 5.16 -9.92 -9.65
N VAL A 476 6.13 -9.07 -10.00
CA VAL A 476 6.23 -8.42 -11.31
C VAL A 476 6.32 -9.44 -12.45
N MET A 477 7.01 -10.56 -12.25
CA MET A 477 7.11 -11.64 -13.25
C MET A 477 5.78 -12.36 -13.50
N ARG A 478 4.80 -12.26 -12.61
CA ARG A 478 3.50 -12.92 -12.72
C ARG A 478 2.42 -12.02 -13.31
N ILE A 479 2.63 -10.70 -13.35
CA ILE A 479 1.65 -9.74 -13.87
C ILE A 479 1.31 -10.07 -15.34
N PRO A 480 0.02 -10.25 -15.69
CA PRO A 480 -0.40 -10.50 -17.06
C PRO A 480 -0.10 -9.31 -17.96
N LEU A 481 0.65 -9.55 -19.04
CA LEU A 481 1.09 -8.55 -20.01
C LEU A 481 0.11 -8.48 -21.19
N ASP A 482 -1.13 -8.11 -20.90
CA ASP A 482 -2.23 -8.17 -21.88
C ASP A 482 -2.18 -7.02 -22.90
N SER A 483 -1.59 -5.88 -22.50
CA SER A 483 -1.46 -4.68 -23.32
C SER A 483 -0.05 -4.11 -23.26
N ASP A 484 0.35 -3.44 -24.35
CA ASP A 484 1.66 -2.78 -24.44
C ASP A 484 1.82 -1.69 -23.36
N ARG A 485 0.74 -0.96 -23.05
CA ARG A 485 0.72 0.04 -21.97
C ARG A 485 1.00 -0.58 -20.59
N LYS A 486 0.40 -1.74 -20.30
CA LYS A 486 0.63 -2.45 -19.02
C LYS A 486 2.06 -3.01 -18.97
N ALA A 487 2.57 -3.54 -20.08
CA ALA A 487 3.96 -3.98 -20.18
C ALA A 487 4.96 -2.84 -19.94
N GLU A 488 4.76 -1.67 -20.55
CA GLU A 488 5.59 -0.48 -20.30
C GLU A 488 5.52 0.02 -18.86
N GLN A 489 4.36 -0.07 -18.21
CA GLN A 489 4.23 0.25 -16.78
C GLN A 489 5.07 -0.69 -15.92
N VAL A 490 4.99 -2.00 -16.15
CA VAL A 490 5.75 -3.00 -15.42
C VAL A 490 7.26 -2.82 -15.63
N LEU A 491 7.69 -2.57 -16.87
CA LEU A 491 9.09 -2.30 -17.19
C LEU A 491 9.62 -1.02 -16.54
N ARG A 492 8.80 0.03 -16.45
CA ARG A 492 9.16 1.25 -15.72
C ARG A 492 9.40 0.98 -14.23
N VAL A 493 8.55 0.18 -13.60
CA VAL A 493 8.73 -0.21 -12.20
C VAL A 493 10.03 -1.00 -12.02
N CYS A 494 10.32 -1.94 -12.92
CA CYS A 494 11.58 -2.68 -12.89
C CYS A 494 12.80 -1.75 -12.97
N ASN A 495 12.77 -0.76 -13.85
CA ASN A 495 13.84 0.22 -13.98
C ASN A 495 13.97 1.13 -12.75
N GLN A 496 12.84 1.61 -12.23
CA GLN A 496 12.80 2.50 -11.06
C GLN A 496 13.45 1.87 -9.83
N TYR A 497 13.20 0.58 -9.59
CA TYR A 497 13.73 -0.15 -8.43
C TYR A 497 14.92 -1.06 -8.73
N GLY A 498 15.49 -0.99 -9.95
CA GLY A 498 16.70 -1.74 -10.32
C GLY A 498 16.52 -3.26 -10.44
N LEU A 499 15.33 -3.74 -10.76
CA LEU A 499 14.98 -5.17 -10.90
C LEU A 499 15.49 -5.77 -12.22
N LYS A 500 16.80 -5.84 -12.39
CA LYS A 500 17.44 -6.24 -13.65
C LYS A 500 17.00 -7.62 -14.14
N ASN A 501 16.90 -8.60 -13.25
CA ASN A 501 16.53 -9.96 -13.62
C ASN A 501 15.08 -10.03 -14.14
N ALA A 502 14.15 -9.35 -13.45
CA ALA A 502 12.77 -9.28 -13.88
C ALA A 502 12.64 -8.50 -15.20
N TYR A 503 13.32 -7.36 -15.33
CA TYR A 503 13.37 -6.55 -16.55
C TYR A 503 13.78 -7.39 -17.76
N ASP A 504 14.89 -8.12 -17.66
CA ASP A 504 15.40 -8.92 -18.75
C ASP A 504 14.45 -10.06 -19.14
N ARG A 505 13.84 -10.74 -18.17
CA ARG A 505 12.90 -11.83 -18.42
C ARG A 505 11.62 -11.33 -19.08
N ILE A 506 11.10 -10.19 -18.64
CA ILE A 506 9.89 -9.58 -19.21
C ILE A 506 10.13 -9.15 -20.65
N HIS A 507 11.27 -8.52 -20.95
CA HIS A 507 11.64 -8.19 -22.33
C HIS A 507 11.72 -9.43 -23.22
N ARG A 508 12.33 -10.53 -22.76
CA ARG A 508 12.36 -11.80 -23.51
C ARG A 508 10.97 -12.39 -23.72
N GLN A 509 10.09 -12.32 -22.71
CA GLN A 509 8.70 -12.81 -22.81
C GLN A 509 7.90 -11.99 -23.83
N LEU A 510 7.99 -10.66 -23.78
CA LEU A 510 7.35 -9.75 -24.75
C LEU A 510 7.89 -9.99 -26.16
N GLY A 511 9.20 -10.12 -26.32
CA GLY A 511 9.83 -10.47 -27.60
C GLY A 511 9.27 -11.76 -28.18
N ARG A 512 9.17 -12.83 -27.38
CA ARG A 512 8.58 -14.11 -27.80
C ARG A 512 7.11 -13.99 -28.17
N GLN A 513 6.31 -13.25 -27.40
CA GLN A 513 4.89 -13.04 -27.68
C GLN A 513 4.67 -12.26 -28.99
N LYS A 514 5.49 -11.23 -29.25
CA LYS A 514 5.44 -10.46 -30.51
C LYS A 514 5.89 -11.29 -31.70
N TRP A 515 6.93 -12.12 -31.51
CA TRP A 515 7.41 -13.07 -32.52
C TRP A 515 6.31 -14.05 -32.92
N GLN A 516 5.65 -14.69 -31.95
CA GLN A 516 4.54 -15.62 -32.23
C GLN A 516 3.35 -14.96 -32.95
N ARG A 517 3.15 -13.65 -32.78
CA ARG A 517 2.11 -12.87 -33.47
C ARG A 517 2.56 -12.33 -34.84
N GLY A 518 3.74 -12.71 -35.33
CA GLY A 518 4.30 -12.26 -36.62
C GLY A 518 4.82 -10.81 -36.62
N ARG A 519 4.87 -10.14 -35.46
CA ARG A 519 5.38 -8.76 -35.34
C ARG A 519 6.89 -8.77 -35.12
N LEU A 520 7.64 -9.16 -36.16
CA LEU A 520 9.06 -9.45 -36.08
C LEU A 520 9.93 -8.24 -35.69
N GLY A 521 9.68 -7.05 -36.24
CA GLY A 521 10.45 -5.84 -35.89
C GLY A 521 10.31 -5.45 -34.42
N ALA A 522 9.08 -5.51 -33.89
CA ALA A 522 8.83 -5.28 -32.47
C ALA A 522 9.47 -6.37 -31.58
N ALA A 523 9.51 -7.62 -32.05
CA ALA A 523 10.20 -8.69 -31.32
C ALA A 523 11.71 -8.43 -31.23
N ILE A 524 12.34 -8.03 -32.35
CA ILE A 524 13.76 -7.66 -32.39
C ILE A 524 14.06 -6.51 -31.45
N ASP A 525 13.22 -5.46 -31.41
CA ASP A 525 13.39 -4.34 -30.47
C ASP A 525 13.41 -4.81 -28.99
N HIS A 526 12.50 -5.71 -28.61
CA HIS A 526 12.49 -6.25 -27.25
C HIS A 526 13.72 -7.11 -26.93
N PHE A 527 14.22 -7.93 -27.88
CA PHE A 527 15.42 -8.73 -27.68
C PHE A 527 16.70 -7.88 -27.68
N ALA A 528 16.73 -6.81 -28.47
CA ALA A 528 17.84 -5.85 -28.51
C ALA A 528 18.04 -5.17 -27.16
N LYS A 529 16.95 -4.78 -26.48
CA LYS A 529 17.00 -4.15 -25.15
C LYS A 529 17.66 -5.00 -24.07
N VAL A 530 17.71 -6.32 -24.25
CA VAL A 530 18.35 -7.28 -23.33
C VAL A 530 19.59 -7.95 -23.93
N ALA A 531 20.09 -7.43 -25.06
CA ALA A 531 21.22 -7.99 -25.80
C ALA A 531 21.10 -9.50 -26.09
N ASP A 532 19.89 -9.99 -26.37
CA ASP A 532 19.66 -11.39 -26.78
C ASP A 532 19.93 -11.57 -28.28
N ASN A 533 21.21 -11.58 -28.63
CA ASN A 533 21.69 -11.74 -30.02
C ASN A 533 21.26 -13.08 -30.64
N SER A 534 21.04 -14.11 -29.82
CA SER A 534 20.63 -15.43 -30.30
C SER A 534 19.21 -15.39 -30.87
N SER A 535 18.27 -14.78 -30.14
CA SER A 535 16.89 -14.61 -30.60
C SER A 535 16.80 -13.68 -31.81
N ILE A 536 17.59 -12.60 -31.85
CA ILE A 536 17.66 -11.70 -33.01
C ILE A 536 18.14 -12.46 -34.25
N SER A 537 19.21 -13.26 -34.10
CA SER A 537 19.74 -14.06 -35.20
C SER A 537 18.72 -15.06 -35.74
N LEU A 538 17.99 -15.75 -34.87
CA LEU A 538 16.94 -16.70 -35.28
C LEU A 538 15.80 -16.03 -36.06
N ILE A 539 15.39 -14.81 -35.67
CA ILE A 539 14.37 -14.06 -36.42
C ILE A 539 14.91 -13.63 -37.79
N CYS A 540 16.15 -13.15 -37.87
CA CYS A 540 16.77 -12.81 -39.14
C CYS A 540 16.91 -14.02 -40.06
N ASP A 541 17.32 -15.17 -39.52
CA ASP A 541 17.43 -16.42 -40.28
C ASP A 541 16.02 -16.91 -40.72
N GLN A 542 14.97 -16.70 -39.92
CA GLN A 542 13.59 -16.95 -40.36
C GLN A 542 13.20 -16.06 -41.54
N LEU A 543 13.47 -14.76 -41.47
CA LEU A 543 13.18 -13.81 -42.57
C LEU A 543 13.95 -14.18 -43.85
N TRP A 544 15.19 -14.64 -43.70
CA TRP A 544 16.00 -15.15 -44.81
C TRP A 544 15.36 -16.39 -45.46
N ASN A 545 14.95 -17.37 -44.66
CA ASN A 545 14.31 -18.58 -45.16
C ASN A 545 12.94 -18.30 -45.83
N GLU A 546 12.17 -17.35 -45.30
CA GLU A 546 10.93 -16.89 -45.93
C GLU A 546 11.17 -16.23 -47.30
N TYR A 547 12.28 -15.49 -47.43
CA TYR A 547 12.71 -14.95 -48.72
C TYR A 547 13.09 -16.08 -49.70
N LEU A 548 13.95 -17.02 -49.29
CA LEU A 548 14.36 -18.14 -50.14
C LEU A 548 13.16 -18.97 -50.63
N GLY A 549 12.16 -19.20 -49.78
CA GLY A 549 10.97 -19.96 -50.14
C GLY A 549 9.97 -19.20 -51.03
N SER A 550 9.91 -17.87 -50.94
CA SER A 550 8.91 -17.06 -51.65
C SER A 550 9.45 -16.29 -52.86
N GLY A 551 10.76 -16.05 -52.91
CA GLY A 551 11.43 -15.16 -53.87
C GLY A 551 11.09 -13.68 -53.70
N LYS A 552 10.35 -13.29 -52.64
CA LYS A 552 9.88 -11.90 -52.43
C LYS A 552 10.56 -11.28 -51.20
N LEU A 553 11.07 -10.06 -51.37
CA LEU A 553 11.69 -9.28 -50.29
C LEU A 553 10.62 -8.61 -49.41
N ASN A 554 10.01 -9.40 -48.52
CA ASN A 554 8.96 -8.91 -47.62
C ASN A 554 9.50 -8.33 -46.31
N PHE A 555 10.81 -8.45 -46.04
CA PHE A 555 11.42 -8.03 -44.77
C PHE A 555 11.92 -6.58 -44.75
N GLY A 556 11.90 -5.85 -45.87
CA GLY A 556 12.49 -4.50 -45.97
C GLY A 556 11.95 -3.52 -44.91
N SER A 557 10.63 -3.45 -44.77
CA SER A 557 9.97 -2.55 -43.79
C SER A 557 10.27 -2.90 -42.34
N VAL A 558 10.49 -4.18 -42.04
CA VAL A 558 10.85 -4.66 -40.70
C VAL A 558 12.27 -4.21 -40.35
N ILE A 559 13.21 -4.40 -41.28
CA ILE A 559 14.61 -4.05 -41.09
C ILE A 559 14.82 -2.54 -41.02
N ASP A 560 14.11 -1.75 -41.85
CA ASP A 560 14.16 -0.29 -41.78
C ASP A 560 13.73 0.23 -40.41
N GLY A 561 12.64 -0.31 -39.86
CA GLY A 561 12.18 0.08 -38.53
C GLY A 561 13.20 -0.23 -37.43
N VAL A 562 13.87 -1.37 -37.53
CA VAL A 562 14.90 -1.80 -36.55
C VAL A 562 16.19 -0.99 -36.68
N LEU A 563 16.62 -0.66 -37.91
CA LEU A 563 17.80 0.15 -38.15
C LEU A 563 17.59 1.62 -37.78
N ALA A 564 16.40 2.17 -38.05
CA ALA A 564 16.03 3.51 -37.61
C ALA A 564 16.08 3.65 -36.08
N ALA A 565 15.83 2.55 -35.34
CA ALA A 565 15.98 2.48 -33.89
C ALA A 565 17.45 2.38 -33.42
N GLY A 566 18.42 2.33 -34.35
CA GLY A 566 19.86 2.35 -34.06
C GLY A 566 20.47 1.00 -33.72
N LEU A 567 19.77 -0.11 -33.95
CA LEU A 567 20.30 -1.45 -33.64
C LEU A 567 21.50 -1.80 -34.54
N LYS A 568 22.62 -2.16 -33.91
CA LYS A 568 23.80 -2.70 -34.58
C LYS A 568 23.89 -4.20 -34.31
N HIS A 569 23.46 -4.99 -35.28
CA HIS A 569 23.55 -6.45 -35.24
C HIS A 569 23.86 -6.99 -36.63
N ASP A 570 24.86 -7.87 -36.75
CA ASP A 570 25.42 -8.31 -38.04
C ASP A 570 24.35 -8.90 -38.97
N ARG A 571 23.48 -9.77 -38.43
CA ARG A 571 22.36 -10.36 -39.17
C ARG A 571 21.35 -9.35 -39.70
N VAL A 572 21.12 -8.25 -38.97
CA VAL A 572 20.19 -7.18 -39.41
C VAL A 572 20.86 -6.34 -40.49
N GLN A 573 22.15 -6.03 -40.34
CA GLN A 573 22.94 -5.34 -41.37
C GLN A 573 23.06 -6.16 -42.64
N PHE A 574 23.25 -7.47 -42.53
CA PHE A 574 23.23 -8.40 -43.66
C PHE A 574 21.94 -8.27 -44.47
N LEU A 575 20.77 -8.43 -43.81
CA LEU A 575 19.48 -8.33 -44.49
C LEU A 575 19.26 -6.95 -45.14
N SER A 576 19.67 -5.87 -44.46
CA SER A 576 19.59 -4.52 -45.02
C SER A 576 20.42 -4.35 -46.28
N ARG A 577 21.71 -4.69 -46.22
CA ARG A 577 22.60 -4.54 -47.38
C ARG A 577 22.17 -5.44 -48.52
N TYR A 578 21.64 -6.64 -48.22
CA TYR A 578 21.13 -7.53 -49.25
C TYR A 578 19.87 -6.97 -49.93
N ARG A 579 18.99 -6.29 -49.19
CA ARG A 579 17.89 -5.53 -49.81
C ARG A 579 18.44 -4.42 -50.71
N ASP A 580 19.39 -3.63 -50.22
CA ASP A 580 19.99 -2.52 -50.99
C ASP A 580 20.64 -3.04 -52.29
N PHE A 581 21.28 -4.22 -52.23
CA PHE A 581 21.77 -4.96 -53.40
C PHE A 581 20.65 -5.22 -54.43
N HIS A 582 19.53 -5.80 -54.00
CA HIS A 582 18.40 -6.09 -54.88
C HIS A 582 17.75 -4.81 -55.45
N GLU A 583 17.72 -3.72 -54.69
CA GLU A 583 17.23 -2.43 -55.19
C GLU A 583 18.13 -1.85 -56.28
N CYS A 584 19.46 -1.83 -56.06
CA CYS A 584 20.42 -1.43 -57.10
C CYS A 584 20.33 -2.33 -58.33
N TYR A 585 20.17 -3.65 -58.14
CA TYR A 585 20.04 -4.61 -59.23
C TYR A 585 18.78 -4.36 -60.07
N ARG A 586 17.63 -4.08 -59.42
CA ARG A 586 16.37 -3.73 -60.12
C ARG A 586 16.44 -2.40 -60.87
N SER A 587 17.18 -1.43 -60.33
CA SER A 587 17.42 -0.13 -60.97
C SER A 587 18.46 -0.18 -62.11
N ALA A 588 18.95 -1.37 -62.47
CA ALA A 588 20.02 -1.59 -63.45
C ALA A 588 21.36 -0.92 -63.11
N GLU A 589 21.59 -0.61 -61.83
CA GLU A 589 22.86 -0.07 -61.32
C GLU A 589 23.83 -1.22 -60.96
N PHE A 590 24.20 -2.03 -61.96
CA PHE A 590 24.90 -3.30 -61.74
C PHE A 590 26.28 -3.15 -61.06
N VAL A 591 27.02 -2.08 -61.36
CA VAL A 591 28.32 -1.79 -60.71
C VAL A 591 28.14 -1.54 -59.21
N GLN A 592 27.11 -0.81 -58.83
CA GLN A 592 26.82 -0.51 -57.42
C GLN A 592 26.28 -1.76 -56.70
N ALA A 593 25.42 -2.55 -57.37
CA ALA A 593 24.93 -3.82 -56.86
C ALA A 593 26.09 -4.80 -56.57
N GLY A 594 27.03 -4.95 -57.51
CA GLY A 594 28.22 -5.80 -57.33
C GLY A 594 29.08 -5.37 -56.14
N LYS A 595 29.36 -4.06 -56.00
CA LYS A 595 30.10 -3.53 -54.84
C LYS A 595 29.39 -3.82 -53.52
N THR A 596 28.07 -3.65 -53.46
CA THR A 596 27.28 -3.95 -52.25
C THR A 596 27.33 -5.44 -51.91
N LEU A 597 27.15 -6.32 -52.90
CA LEU A 597 27.20 -7.78 -52.71
C LEU A 597 28.57 -8.24 -52.22
N LEU A 598 29.65 -7.75 -52.84
CA LEU A 598 31.02 -8.05 -52.42
C LEU A 598 31.29 -7.54 -51.00
N SER A 599 30.82 -6.33 -50.67
CA SER A 599 30.94 -5.76 -49.33
C SER A 599 30.27 -6.64 -48.26
N ILE A 600 29.12 -7.25 -48.56
CA ILE A 600 28.45 -8.20 -47.65
C ILE A 600 29.33 -9.43 -47.38
N LEU A 601 29.95 -9.99 -48.42
CA LEU A 601 30.80 -11.19 -48.33
C LEU A 601 32.12 -10.90 -47.60
N VAL A 602 32.78 -9.79 -47.92
CA VAL A 602 34.09 -9.41 -47.35
C VAL A 602 33.96 -8.95 -45.89
N SER A 603 32.85 -8.31 -45.50
CA SER A 603 32.67 -7.83 -44.13
C SER A 603 32.23 -8.91 -43.12
N GLU A 604 32.12 -10.18 -43.55
CA GLU A 604 31.74 -11.34 -42.72
C GLU A 604 30.40 -11.18 -41.95
N ILE A 605 29.55 -10.23 -42.35
CA ILE A 605 28.22 -10.02 -41.74
C ILE A 605 27.22 -11.11 -42.13
N ALA A 606 27.47 -11.80 -43.25
CA ALA A 606 26.58 -12.81 -43.80
C ALA A 606 26.59 -14.11 -42.97
N PRO A 607 25.43 -14.75 -42.76
CA PRO A 607 25.37 -16.10 -42.21
C PRO A 607 26.14 -17.12 -43.07
N PRO A 608 26.87 -18.09 -42.47
CA PRO A 608 27.56 -19.11 -43.24
C PRO A 608 26.66 -19.85 -44.23
N HIS A 609 25.40 -20.08 -43.88
CA HIS A 609 24.42 -20.73 -44.76
C HIS A 609 23.98 -19.84 -45.94
N ALA A 610 24.02 -18.51 -45.80
CA ALA A 610 23.61 -17.56 -46.84
C ALA A 610 24.73 -17.20 -47.82
N VAL A 611 26.01 -17.43 -47.47
CA VAL A 611 27.16 -17.14 -48.36
C VAL A 611 27.04 -17.89 -49.69
N ALA A 612 26.53 -19.12 -49.65
CA ALA A 612 26.29 -19.94 -50.85
C ALA A 612 25.33 -19.25 -51.83
N ASP A 613 24.19 -18.78 -51.31
CA ASP A 613 23.16 -18.09 -52.09
C ASP A 613 23.70 -16.78 -52.67
N LEU A 614 24.48 -16.01 -51.89
CA LEU A 614 25.09 -14.75 -52.35
C LEU A 614 26.09 -14.97 -53.50
N LEU A 615 26.85 -16.07 -53.48
CA LEU A 615 27.78 -16.41 -54.55
C LEU A 615 27.02 -16.80 -55.82
N ILE A 616 25.90 -17.50 -55.70
CA ILE A 616 25.00 -17.81 -56.83
C ILE A 616 24.41 -16.50 -57.39
N ASP A 617 23.95 -15.59 -56.53
CA ASP A 617 23.40 -14.28 -56.93
C ASP A 617 24.44 -13.38 -57.62
N SER A 618 25.74 -13.65 -57.47
CA SER A 618 26.80 -12.93 -58.18
C SER A 618 27.02 -13.41 -59.62
N ILE A 619 26.56 -14.62 -59.99
CA ILE A 619 26.78 -15.22 -61.32
C ILE A 619 26.24 -14.32 -62.45
N PRO A 620 25.00 -13.77 -62.39
CA PRO A 620 24.49 -12.88 -63.44
C PRO A 620 25.35 -11.62 -63.64
N LEU A 621 25.96 -11.12 -62.57
CA LEU A 621 26.83 -9.93 -62.61
C LEU A 621 28.24 -10.24 -63.14
N LEU A 622 28.73 -11.47 -62.96
CA LEU A 622 29.98 -11.96 -63.53
C LEU A 622 29.88 -12.24 -65.04
N GLU A 623 28.73 -12.73 -65.50
CA GLU A 623 28.50 -13.08 -66.91
C GLU A 623 27.90 -11.94 -67.74
N GLY A 624 27.38 -10.87 -67.12
CA GLY A 624 26.75 -9.74 -67.82
C GLY A 624 27.70 -8.96 -68.74
N ASP A 625 27.17 -8.24 -69.72
CA ASP A 625 27.95 -7.52 -70.75
C ASP A 625 28.86 -6.41 -70.19
N THR A 626 28.46 -5.80 -69.08
CA THR A 626 29.24 -4.77 -68.38
C THR A 626 30.18 -5.39 -67.35
N LEU A 627 31.42 -4.91 -67.28
CA LEU A 627 32.41 -5.39 -66.30
C LEU A 627 32.08 -4.82 -64.91
N VAL A 628 31.38 -5.61 -64.08
CA VAL A 628 30.93 -5.21 -62.73
C VAL A 628 31.99 -5.46 -61.66
N PHE A 629 32.69 -6.58 -61.73
CA PHE A 629 33.73 -6.99 -60.79
C PHE A 629 35.12 -6.89 -61.44
N SER A 630 36.07 -6.25 -60.76
CA SER A 630 37.48 -6.21 -61.17
C SER A 630 38.18 -7.57 -60.98
N SER A 631 39.44 -7.67 -61.41
CA SER A 631 40.27 -8.86 -61.14
C SER A 631 40.36 -9.14 -59.64
N ASP A 632 40.57 -8.09 -58.84
CA ASP A 632 40.74 -8.18 -57.39
C ASP A 632 39.42 -8.57 -56.71
N ASP A 633 38.30 -7.99 -57.14
CA ASP A 633 36.97 -8.37 -56.66
C ASP A 633 36.64 -9.84 -56.96
N THR A 634 37.06 -10.33 -58.13
CA THR A 634 36.84 -11.72 -58.53
C THR A 634 37.70 -12.68 -57.71
N PHE A 635 38.93 -12.31 -57.37
CA PHE A 635 39.77 -13.08 -56.44
C PHE A 635 39.15 -13.16 -55.05
N GLU A 636 38.54 -12.09 -54.56
CA GLU A 636 37.82 -12.08 -53.27
C GLU A 636 36.59 -13.00 -53.29
N LEU A 637 35.80 -12.99 -54.37
CA LEU A 637 34.67 -13.92 -54.53
C LEU A 637 35.13 -15.40 -54.55
N MET A 638 36.23 -15.70 -55.23
CA MET A 638 36.82 -17.05 -55.22
C MET A 638 37.32 -17.45 -53.83
N ARG A 639 37.91 -16.51 -53.07
CA ARG A 639 38.32 -16.74 -51.67
C ARG A 639 37.13 -17.10 -50.77
N CYS A 640 35.99 -16.43 -50.94
CA CYS A 640 34.75 -16.77 -50.22
C CYS A 640 34.20 -18.15 -50.61
N ALA A 641 34.34 -18.57 -51.87
CA ALA A 641 33.94 -19.91 -52.30
C ALA A 641 34.88 -21.01 -51.77
N GLU A 642 36.18 -20.74 -51.69
CA GLU A 642 37.17 -21.65 -51.09
C GLU A 642 36.94 -21.83 -49.58
N SER A 643 36.59 -20.76 -48.85
CA SER A 643 36.32 -20.86 -47.41
C SER A 643 35.11 -21.75 -47.10
N LEU A 644 34.08 -21.73 -47.94
CA LEU A 644 32.91 -22.62 -47.83
C LEU A 644 33.24 -24.10 -48.08
N THR A 645 34.15 -24.38 -49.02
CA THR A 645 34.55 -25.76 -49.35
C THR A 645 35.54 -26.33 -48.34
N MET A 646 36.40 -25.50 -47.74
CA MET A 646 37.32 -25.88 -46.65
C MET A 646 36.60 -26.09 -45.31
N SER A 647 35.48 -25.40 -45.07
CA SER A 647 34.73 -25.45 -43.80
C SER A 647 33.80 -26.66 -43.63
N GLN A 648 33.67 -27.56 -44.62
CA GLN A 648 32.92 -28.80 -44.44
C GLN A 648 33.71 -29.79 -43.56
N PRO A 649 33.24 -30.13 -42.33
CA PRO A 649 33.87 -31.18 -41.58
C PRO A 649 33.55 -32.52 -42.25
N SER A 650 34.59 -33.32 -42.46
CA SER A 650 34.49 -34.71 -42.85
C SER A 650 33.84 -35.55 -41.73
N SER A 651 32.54 -35.39 -41.44
CA SER A 651 31.86 -36.12 -40.37
C SER A 651 31.28 -37.45 -40.86
N ARG A 652 32.14 -38.48 -40.89
CA ARG A 652 31.69 -39.86 -40.69
C ARG A 652 31.62 -40.13 -39.18
N ILE A 653 30.42 -40.53 -38.75
CA ILE A 653 30.09 -41.32 -37.54
C ILE A 653 30.03 -40.55 -36.20
N SER A 654 28.81 -40.31 -35.72
CA SER A 654 28.33 -40.84 -34.42
C SER A 654 26.83 -40.64 -34.26
N ASN A 655 26.14 -41.74 -33.90
CA ASN A 655 24.70 -41.83 -33.65
C ASN A 655 24.25 -41.00 -32.44
N SER A 656 23.17 -40.23 -32.59
CA SER A 656 22.09 -40.17 -31.60
C SER A 656 20.83 -39.56 -32.22
N SER A 657 19.73 -40.28 -32.06
CA SER A 657 18.40 -40.07 -32.62
C SER A 657 17.62 -38.91 -31.99
N VAL A 658 17.25 -37.90 -32.77
CA VAL A 658 15.92 -37.27 -32.80
C VAL A 658 15.70 -36.72 -34.22
N SER A 659 14.71 -37.26 -34.94
CA SER A 659 14.35 -36.87 -36.30
C SER A 659 13.41 -35.67 -36.26
N ILE A 660 13.96 -34.47 -36.53
CA ILE A 660 13.21 -33.36 -37.11
C ILE A 660 13.87 -33.11 -38.46
N ARG A 661 13.10 -33.22 -39.55
CA ARG A 661 13.52 -32.95 -40.92
C ARG A 661 13.94 -31.49 -41.06
N ALA A 662 15.20 -31.18 -40.77
CA ALA A 662 15.89 -30.00 -41.25
C ALA A 662 16.60 -30.39 -42.55
N SER A 663 16.14 -29.81 -43.65
CA SER A 663 16.74 -29.92 -44.98
C SER A 663 18.23 -29.57 -44.91
N SER A 664 19.05 -30.58 -45.18
CA SER A 664 20.48 -30.52 -45.36
C SER A 664 20.84 -29.78 -46.66
N GLN A 665 21.03 -28.47 -46.60
CA GLN A 665 21.65 -27.68 -47.68
C GLN A 665 22.50 -26.55 -47.06
N ASN A 666 23.59 -26.91 -46.36
CA ASN A 666 24.58 -25.93 -45.85
C ASN A 666 25.79 -25.80 -46.79
N GLY A 667 25.62 -25.99 -48.10
CA GLY A 667 26.70 -25.86 -49.07
C GLY A 667 26.19 -25.67 -50.49
N ILE A 668 26.92 -24.88 -51.28
CA ILE A 668 26.72 -24.73 -52.72
C ILE A 668 26.73 -26.13 -53.35
N ASP A 669 25.74 -26.47 -54.18
CA ASP A 669 25.75 -27.74 -54.89
C ASP A 669 26.99 -27.83 -55.78
N ARG A 670 27.59 -29.02 -55.93
CA ARG A 670 28.80 -29.18 -56.76
C ARG A 670 28.58 -28.72 -58.21
N SER A 671 27.34 -28.83 -58.69
CA SER A 671 26.94 -28.33 -60.00
C SER A 671 26.98 -26.79 -60.06
N GLU A 672 26.36 -26.11 -59.10
CA GLU A 672 26.34 -24.64 -58.97
C GLU A 672 27.73 -24.05 -58.75
N LEU A 673 28.57 -24.71 -57.93
CA LEU A 673 29.96 -24.30 -57.70
C LEU A 673 30.79 -24.37 -58.98
N SER A 674 30.55 -25.39 -59.83
CA SER A 674 31.23 -25.50 -61.12
C SER A 674 30.85 -24.36 -62.07
N ILE A 675 29.56 -23.99 -62.07
CA ILE A 675 29.04 -22.87 -62.87
C ILE A 675 29.64 -21.55 -62.39
N PHE A 676 29.64 -21.32 -61.08
CA PHE A 676 30.25 -20.14 -60.46
C PHE A 676 31.75 -20.01 -60.80
N ASN A 677 32.52 -21.11 -60.70
CA ASN A 677 33.95 -21.10 -61.02
C ASN A 677 34.19 -20.79 -62.52
N VAL A 678 33.34 -21.29 -63.40
CA VAL A 678 33.39 -20.94 -64.84
C VAL A 678 33.08 -19.46 -65.04
N ALA A 679 32.06 -18.91 -64.38
CA ALA A 679 31.72 -17.49 -64.46
C ALA A 679 32.88 -16.60 -63.97
N CYS A 680 33.53 -16.95 -62.85
CA CYS A 680 34.73 -16.27 -62.35
C CYS A 680 35.89 -16.30 -63.37
N SER A 681 36.17 -17.46 -63.98
CA SER A 681 37.24 -17.59 -64.98
C SER A 681 37.01 -16.72 -66.21
N ARG A 682 35.76 -16.61 -66.66
CA ARG A 682 35.35 -15.76 -67.78
C ARG A 682 35.44 -14.28 -67.43
N ASN A 683 35.00 -13.90 -66.24
CA ASN A 683 35.11 -12.51 -65.78
C ASN A 683 36.59 -12.09 -65.63
N LEU A 684 37.45 -12.95 -65.08
CA LEU A 684 38.90 -12.70 -65.02
C LEU A 684 39.51 -12.52 -66.41
N ALA A 685 39.18 -13.39 -67.36
CA ALA A 685 39.66 -13.26 -68.74
C ALA A 685 39.23 -11.93 -69.37
N ARG A 686 38.01 -11.45 -69.08
CA ARG A 686 37.52 -10.15 -69.57
C ARG A 686 38.18 -8.98 -68.84
N ALA A 687 38.32 -9.06 -67.52
CA ALA A 687 38.95 -8.03 -66.69
C ALA A 687 40.41 -7.80 -67.10
N PHE A 688 41.18 -8.86 -67.35
CA PHE A 688 42.58 -8.76 -67.81
C PHE A 688 42.75 -8.26 -69.24
N VAL A 689 41.70 -8.34 -70.08
CA VAL A 689 41.70 -7.80 -71.44
C VAL A 689 41.29 -6.32 -71.47
N MET A 690 40.54 -5.87 -70.47
CA MET A 690 40.05 -4.49 -70.34
C MET A 690 40.85 -3.62 -69.36
N SER A 691 41.72 -4.22 -68.53
CA SER A 691 42.75 -3.55 -67.72
C SER A 691 43.99 -3.20 -68.53
#